data_AF-A0A7V7EDI3-F1
#
_entry.id   AF-A0A7V7EDI3-F1
#
_cell.length_a   1.000
_cell.length_b   1.000
_cell.length_c   1.000
_cell.angle_alpha   90.00
_cell.angle_beta   90.00
_cell.angle_gamma   90.00
#
_symmetry.space_group_name_H-M   'P 1'
#
loop_
_entity.id
_entity.type
_entity.pdbx_description
1 polymer ?
#
loop_
_entity_poly.entity_id
_entity_poly.type
_entity_poly.pdbx_seq_one_letter_code
_entity_poly.pdbx_strand_id
1 'polypeptide(L)'
;MGPTRPRFRRCPVALFFGAGTLYNRDDAEYLVKGFPMHVRFDDERVYVACYFPMPFFRSAKFELIAAPGAEPIKVRWTLRYATYTGPANHVAYFHATYVDHPEPELGKDLVLLDTREIEGGGHWCGHFVGTAFIFSHDAFLGTLEGDPRFYFDDSRTPQAHGTGTEEWGGGGDYWGGRNMTLPFAGHPTGAKNADVAKCNEDKIESAYRFLLADLMPFGKNAVITLEHGPLNDSQEHYETVTYWYGLNSPGLVLTDTLDVGDPESEQAHNYHSPHASAPATIESRYEWGPDTLLATGGRPLKKPRDFAEIEFQAEADKTYTIWVRGHACEDILYSDDLWIQFDELIGTNQRGFVRAGHDRGYGNWRDWSDEPGYGWGSARPKDPLFTVRFAKAGKHRLRIQPRMHDVALDQIWLSATQTTPPIDPGPRPKIPGNKEEIVLDASDVTTVSGAVTAIDDPDTSCGKALHLPGVVIHVFPPHTETERHTAGTSEFTLALSPDNLGVLLRRTLDYAFPNQRAEVYVADVSNGDVAAFQKAGVWYLAGSNTCVYSCPREELGATQHIVQTSNRRFRDDEFLIGPRLTQGRPAIRVRVTFTPVQRPLFPGHPIPQLAWSEIRYAAYCFVMPKPPTDQECMEHQK
;
A
#
# COMPACT_ATOMS: atom_id res chain seq x y z
N MET A 1 -39.50 0.83 -12.20
CA MET A 1 -38.26 1.58 -12.51
C MET A 1 -37.50 1.74 -11.21
N GLY A 2 -36.43 0.95 -11.01
CA GLY A 2 -35.63 1.03 -9.78
C GLY A 2 -34.81 2.34 -9.75
N PRO A 3 -34.35 2.78 -8.56
CA PRO A 3 -33.57 4.00 -8.44
C PRO A 3 -32.23 3.82 -9.17
N THR A 4 -32.03 4.60 -10.22
CA THR A 4 -30.76 4.71 -10.95
C THR A 4 -29.70 5.31 -10.03
N ARG A 5 -28.90 4.47 -9.37
CA ARG A 5 -27.71 4.90 -8.60
C ARG A 5 -26.87 5.87 -9.43
N PRO A 6 -26.57 7.10 -8.99
CA PRO A 6 -25.64 7.96 -9.70
C PRO A 6 -24.28 7.28 -9.80
N ARG A 7 -23.71 7.19 -11.02
CA ARG A 7 -22.43 6.51 -11.26
C ARG A 7 -21.22 7.40 -10.94
N PHE A 8 -21.41 8.72 -10.88
CA PHE A 8 -20.53 9.58 -10.09
C PHE A 8 -20.77 9.35 -8.60
N ARG A 9 -19.74 8.88 -7.90
CA ARG A 9 -19.68 8.97 -6.44
C ARG A 9 -19.65 10.46 -6.09
N ARG A 10 -20.57 10.88 -5.22
CA ARG A 10 -20.57 12.25 -4.65
C ARG A 10 -19.21 12.48 -4.02
N CYS A 11 -18.59 13.61 -4.32
CA CYS A 11 -17.29 13.99 -3.77
C CYS A 11 -17.48 15.19 -2.81
N PRO A 12 -16.84 15.20 -1.63
CA PRO A 12 -16.79 16.39 -0.78
C PRO A 12 -16.25 17.61 -1.55
N VAL A 13 -16.95 18.74 -1.45
CA VAL A 13 -16.60 19.96 -2.21
C VAL A 13 -15.17 20.38 -1.95
N ALA A 14 -14.74 20.45 -0.68
CA ALA A 14 -13.39 20.86 -0.33
C ALA A 14 -12.35 19.96 -1.02
N LEU A 15 -12.52 18.63 -0.89
CA LEU A 15 -11.53 17.66 -1.38
C LEU A 15 -11.47 17.64 -2.91
N PHE A 16 -12.62 17.79 -3.59
CA PHE A 16 -12.66 17.99 -5.04
C PHE A 16 -11.82 19.19 -5.51
N PHE A 17 -11.69 20.24 -4.70
CA PHE A 17 -10.87 21.41 -5.04
C PHE A 17 -9.45 21.35 -4.45
N GLY A 18 -9.04 20.21 -3.90
CA GLY A 18 -7.68 19.96 -3.44
C GLY A 18 -7.44 20.22 -1.95
N ALA A 19 -8.47 20.40 -1.12
CA ALA A 19 -8.31 20.63 0.33
C ALA A 19 -9.21 19.71 1.16
N GLY A 20 -8.71 19.14 2.25
CA GLY A 20 -9.51 18.28 3.13
C GLY A 20 -10.65 19.02 3.84
N THR A 21 -10.46 20.31 4.07
CA THR A 21 -11.43 21.21 4.71
C THR A 21 -11.37 22.61 4.12
N LEU A 22 -12.38 23.43 4.39
CA LEU A 22 -12.36 24.87 4.12
C LEU A 22 -11.99 25.69 5.37
N TYR A 23 -11.61 25.04 6.47
CA TYR A 23 -11.06 25.75 7.62
C TYR A 23 -9.72 26.40 7.26
N ASN A 24 -9.64 27.72 7.46
CA ASN A 24 -8.49 28.53 7.08
C ASN A 24 -7.76 29.01 8.33
N ARG A 25 -6.79 28.21 8.79
CA ARG A 25 -6.11 28.41 10.07
C ARG A 25 -5.31 29.72 10.18
N ASP A 26 -4.85 30.26 9.06
CA ASP A 26 -3.94 31.40 8.96
C ASP A 26 -4.56 32.61 8.26
N ASP A 27 -5.89 32.60 8.05
CA ASP A 27 -6.61 33.63 7.31
C ASP A 27 -5.99 33.93 5.93
N ALA A 28 -5.46 32.89 5.27
CA ALA A 28 -4.75 33.02 4.00
C ALA A 28 -5.72 33.33 2.86
N GLU A 29 -5.32 34.22 1.93
CA GLU A 29 -6.14 34.49 0.73
C GLU A 29 -6.36 33.23 -0.11
N TYR A 30 -5.35 32.35 -0.22
CA TYR A 30 -5.44 31.10 -0.96
C TYR A 30 -5.17 29.92 -0.04
N LEU A 31 -6.16 29.04 0.06
CA LEU A 31 -5.98 27.73 0.68
C LEU A 31 -5.41 26.74 -0.34
N VAL A 32 -5.96 26.77 -1.57
CA VAL A 32 -5.40 26.05 -2.73
C VAL A 32 -5.11 27.05 -3.83
N LYS A 33 -3.85 27.09 -4.26
CA LYS A 33 -3.30 27.89 -5.36
C LYS A 33 -2.82 26.98 -6.49
N GLY A 34 -3.58 25.93 -6.76
CA GLY A 34 -3.35 25.04 -7.88
C GLY A 34 -3.60 25.74 -9.22
N PHE A 35 -2.98 25.21 -10.26
CA PHE A 35 -3.16 25.65 -11.64
C PHE A 35 -4.54 25.25 -12.19
N PRO A 36 -4.97 23.97 -12.10
CA PRO A 36 -6.30 23.60 -12.58
C PRO A 36 -7.41 23.86 -11.55
N MET A 37 -7.08 24.11 -10.28
CA MET A 37 -8.06 24.28 -9.20
C MET A 37 -7.57 25.28 -8.17
N HIS A 38 -8.47 26.11 -7.63
CA HIS A 38 -8.14 26.96 -6.50
C HIS A 38 -9.30 27.11 -5.51
N VAL A 39 -8.92 27.36 -4.26
CA VAL A 39 -9.79 27.75 -3.16
C VAL A 39 -9.25 29.09 -2.64
N ARG A 40 -10.00 30.16 -2.89
CA ARG A 40 -9.63 31.53 -2.53
C ARG A 40 -10.65 32.12 -1.56
N PHE A 41 -10.19 32.80 -0.53
CA PHE A 41 -11.01 33.52 0.44
C PHE A 41 -10.93 35.03 0.16
N ASP A 42 -12.05 35.72 0.39
CA ASP A 42 -12.07 37.14 0.72
C ASP A 42 -12.95 37.37 1.96
N ASP A 43 -13.11 38.63 2.37
CA ASP A 43 -13.85 39.01 3.58
C ASP A 43 -15.31 38.52 3.62
N GLU A 44 -15.92 38.21 2.46
CA GLU A 44 -17.33 37.85 2.37
C GLU A 44 -17.57 36.41 1.89
N ARG A 45 -16.64 35.83 1.12
CA ARG A 45 -16.90 34.64 0.29
C ARG A 45 -15.70 33.70 0.19
N VAL A 46 -16.03 32.42 0.03
CA VAL A 46 -15.12 31.41 -0.49
C VAL A 46 -15.39 31.22 -1.98
N TYR A 47 -14.35 31.31 -2.79
CA TYR A 47 -14.38 31.05 -4.24
C TYR A 47 -13.67 29.74 -4.51
N VAL A 48 -14.39 28.83 -5.16
CA VAL A 48 -13.83 27.59 -5.69
C VAL A 48 -13.91 27.63 -7.20
N ALA A 49 -12.83 27.29 -7.89
CA ALA A 49 -12.79 27.24 -9.35
C ALA A 49 -12.07 25.99 -9.83
N CYS A 50 -12.59 25.39 -10.90
CA CYS A 50 -11.99 24.26 -11.59
C CYS A 50 -11.85 24.62 -13.07
N TYR A 51 -10.65 24.41 -13.59
CA TYR A 51 -10.23 24.70 -14.96
C TYR A 51 -9.88 23.43 -15.73
N PHE A 52 -10.06 22.23 -15.15
CA PHE A 52 -10.02 21.01 -15.93
C PHE A 52 -11.09 21.08 -17.02
N PRO A 53 -10.74 20.85 -18.30
CA PRO A 53 -11.73 20.62 -19.33
C PRO A 53 -12.66 19.47 -18.96
N MET A 54 -13.97 19.63 -19.12
CA MET A 54 -14.95 18.58 -18.86
C MET A 54 -15.76 18.31 -20.13
N PRO A 55 -15.23 17.53 -21.11
CA PRO A 55 -15.97 17.18 -22.30
C PRO A 55 -17.25 16.42 -21.96
N PHE A 56 -18.33 16.73 -22.69
CA PHE A 56 -19.59 16.00 -22.63
C PHE A 56 -20.15 15.86 -24.05
N PHE A 57 -20.77 14.72 -24.34
CA PHE A 57 -21.25 14.42 -25.70
C PHE A 57 -22.72 14.81 -25.93
N ARG A 58 -23.53 14.83 -24.86
CA ARG A 58 -24.97 15.14 -24.96
C ARG A 58 -25.42 16.29 -24.06
N SER A 59 -25.09 16.21 -22.78
CA SER A 59 -25.48 17.21 -21.78
C SER A 59 -24.57 17.12 -20.56
N ALA A 60 -24.40 18.23 -19.84
CA ALA A 60 -23.76 18.26 -18.53
C ALA A 60 -24.75 18.75 -17.47
N LYS A 61 -24.74 18.14 -16.28
CA LYS A 61 -25.52 18.56 -15.12
C LYS A 61 -24.59 18.63 -13.90
N PHE A 62 -24.77 19.68 -13.10
CA PHE A 62 -23.99 19.92 -11.89
C PHE A 62 -24.96 20.02 -10.72
N GLU A 63 -24.72 19.23 -9.68
CA GLU A 63 -25.53 19.21 -8.47
C GLU A 63 -24.66 19.53 -7.26
N LEU A 64 -25.07 20.53 -6.48
CA LEU A 64 -24.54 20.76 -5.16
C LEU A 64 -25.54 20.24 -4.14
N ILE A 65 -25.12 19.27 -3.33
CA ILE A 65 -25.98 18.57 -2.38
C ILE A 65 -25.49 18.93 -0.98
N ALA A 66 -26.38 19.55 -0.19
CA ALA A 66 -26.08 19.83 1.22
C ALA A 66 -25.97 18.52 2.00
N ALA A 67 -25.05 18.48 2.97
CA ALA A 67 -24.99 17.38 3.92
C ALA A 67 -26.32 17.30 4.72
N PRO A 68 -26.73 16.11 5.19
CA PRO A 68 -27.92 15.98 6.02
C PRO A 68 -27.86 16.93 7.23
N GLY A 69 -28.89 17.77 7.40
CA GLY A 69 -28.96 18.75 8.49
C GLY A 69 -28.14 20.03 8.29
N ALA A 70 -27.43 20.18 7.16
CA ALA A 70 -26.74 21.43 6.83
C ALA A 70 -27.72 22.50 6.35
N GLU A 71 -27.49 23.74 6.78
CA GLU A 71 -28.25 24.89 6.32
C GLU A 71 -27.99 25.19 4.84
N PRO A 72 -29.01 25.59 4.06
CA PRO A 72 -28.82 25.98 2.66
C PRO A 72 -27.85 27.16 2.53
N ILE A 73 -26.83 27.01 1.69
CA ILE A 73 -25.89 28.08 1.38
C ILE A 73 -26.30 28.86 0.13
N LYS A 74 -25.99 30.16 0.10
CA LYS A 74 -26.18 30.99 -1.10
C LYS A 74 -25.03 30.78 -2.08
N VAL A 75 -25.32 30.17 -3.22
CA VAL A 75 -24.33 29.88 -4.26
C VAL A 75 -24.46 30.86 -5.42
N ARG A 76 -23.32 31.38 -5.90
CA ARG A 76 -23.19 32.01 -7.22
C ARG A 76 -22.25 31.16 -8.04
N TRP A 77 -22.56 30.96 -9.30
CA TRP A 77 -21.74 30.16 -10.20
C TRP A 77 -21.66 30.80 -11.58
N THR A 78 -20.64 30.42 -12.34
CA THR A 78 -20.49 30.76 -13.75
C THR A 78 -19.84 29.56 -14.44
N LEU A 79 -20.31 29.24 -15.65
CA LEU A 79 -19.74 28.20 -16.48
C LEU A 79 -19.27 28.82 -17.79
N ARG A 80 -18.12 28.37 -18.29
CA ARG A 80 -17.64 28.67 -19.64
C ARG A 80 -17.53 27.34 -20.38
N TYR A 81 -18.06 27.30 -21.60
CA TYR A 81 -17.98 26.14 -22.47
C TYR A 81 -17.82 26.58 -23.93
N ALA A 82 -17.31 25.68 -24.76
CA ALA A 82 -17.14 25.88 -26.18
C ALA A 82 -17.51 24.60 -26.94
N THR A 83 -17.94 24.75 -28.18
CA THR A 83 -18.24 23.60 -29.05
C THR A 83 -16.94 22.92 -29.48
N TYR A 84 -16.87 21.60 -29.31
CA TYR A 84 -15.82 20.77 -29.89
C TYR A 84 -16.29 20.18 -31.22
N THR A 85 -15.51 20.36 -32.28
CA THR A 85 -15.85 19.93 -33.65
C THR A 85 -14.97 18.79 -34.16
N GLY A 86 -14.11 18.22 -33.31
CA GLY A 86 -13.27 17.07 -33.64
C GLY A 86 -14.00 15.73 -33.47
N PRO A 87 -13.33 14.61 -33.80
CA PRO A 87 -13.90 13.27 -33.62
C PRO A 87 -14.22 12.97 -32.17
N ALA A 88 -15.38 12.34 -31.92
CA ALA A 88 -15.87 12.05 -30.57
C ALA A 88 -14.90 11.17 -29.76
N ASN A 89 -14.22 10.22 -30.41
CA ASN A 89 -13.25 9.32 -29.79
C ASN A 89 -11.85 9.92 -29.60
N HIS A 90 -11.66 11.22 -29.88
CA HIS A 90 -10.40 11.94 -29.58
C HIS A 90 -10.45 12.68 -28.24
N VAL A 91 -11.62 12.69 -27.58
CA VAL A 91 -11.83 13.29 -26.26
C VAL A 91 -12.48 12.27 -25.34
N ALA A 92 -12.24 12.42 -24.05
CA ALA A 92 -12.72 11.54 -23.00
C ALA A 92 -13.49 12.35 -21.95
N TYR A 93 -14.34 11.68 -21.17
CA TYR A 93 -15.01 12.33 -20.05
C TYR A 93 -14.00 12.65 -18.94
N PHE A 94 -14.20 13.76 -18.25
CA PHE A 94 -13.50 14.02 -16.99
C PHE A 94 -14.20 13.27 -15.86
N HIS A 95 -13.41 12.56 -15.06
CA HIS A 95 -13.86 11.82 -13.88
C HIS A 95 -13.12 12.30 -12.63
N ALA A 96 -13.84 12.31 -11.52
CA ALA A 96 -13.31 12.51 -10.18
C ALA A 96 -13.86 11.41 -9.28
N THR A 97 -13.06 10.38 -9.05
CA THR A 97 -13.46 9.19 -8.28
C THR A 97 -13.15 9.41 -6.81
N TYR A 98 -14.19 9.58 -5.98
CA TYR A 98 -14.06 9.65 -4.52
C TYR A 98 -14.12 8.27 -3.86
N VAL A 99 -13.17 7.98 -2.97
CA VAL A 99 -13.14 6.77 -2.14
C VAL A 99 -12.88 7.15 -0.68
N ASP A 100 -13.68 6.58 0.20
CA ASP A 100 -13.60 6.75 1.66
C ASP A 100 -12.99 5.49 2.29
N HIS A 101 -11.94 5.66 3.10
CA HIS A 101 -11.20 4.59 3.76
C HIS A 101 -11.16 4.83 5.28
N PRO A 102 -12.28 4.62 6.00
CA PRO A 102 -12.37 4.88 7.43
C PRO A 102 -11.57 3.87 8.28
N GLU A 103 -11.35 2.67 7.77
CA GLU A 103 -10.60 1.60 8.43
C GLU A 103 -9.72 0.89 7.37
N PRO A 104 -8.50 1.39 7.05
CA PRO A 104 -7.58 0.76 6.11
C PRO A 104 -7.27 -0.69 6.47
N GLU A 105 -7.13 -1.56 5.46
CA GLU A 105 -6.79 -2.97 5.67
C GLU A 105 -5.27 -3.13 5.82
N LEU A 106 -4.82 -3.54 7.01
CA LEU A 106 -3.39 -3.73 7.29
C LEU A 106 -2.70 -4.59 6.23
N GLY A 107 -1.58 -4.09 5.72
CA GLY A 107 -0.70 -4.76 4.76
C GLY A 107 -1.03 -4.49 3.31
N LYS A 108 -2.20 -3.91 3.03
CA LYS A 108 -2.67 -3.69 1.65
C LYS A 108 -2.85 -2.20 1.39
N ASP A 109 -2.33 -1.76 0.26
CA ASP A 109 -2.51 -0.39 -0.20
C ASP A 109 -3.99 0.01 -0.25
N LEU A 110 -4.24 1.29 0.01
CA LEU A 110 -5.52 1.93 -0.30
C LEU A 110 -5.74 1.89 -1.81
N VAL A 111 -6.95 1.55 -2.26
CA VAL A 111 -7.32 1.62 -3.69
C VAL A 111 -7.98 2.97 -4.00
N LEU A 112 -7.23 3.85 -4.65
CA LEU A 112 -7.65 5.22 -5.01
C LEU A 112 -8.49 5.24 -6.29
N LEU A 113 -8.16 4.35 -7.23
CA LEU A 113 -8.87 4.14 -8.48
C LEU A 113 -8.68 2.69 -8.92
N ASP A 114 -9.75 2.04 -9.38
CA ASP A 114 -9.68 0.81 -10.16
C ASP A 114 -10.72 0.88 -11.28
N THR A 115 -10.28 1.21 -12.50
CA THR A 115 -11.18 1.38 -13.66
C THR A 115 -11.94 0.10 -14.04
N ARG A 116 -11.52 -1.06 -13.54
CA ARG A 116 -12.17 -2.35 -13.79
C ARG A 116 -13.45 -2.50 -12.97
N GLU A 117 -13.57 -1.78 -11.86
CA GLU A 117 -14.66 -1.89 -10.89
C GLU A 117 -15.53 -0.61 -10.81
N ILE A 118 -14.94 0.55 -11.08
CA ILE A 118 -15.64 1.86 -11.05
C ILE A 118 -16.38 2.15 -12.36
N GLU A 119 -17.35 3.07 -12.30
CA GLU A 119 -18.18 3.48 -13.45
C GLU A 119 -18.95 2.35 -14.18
N GLY A 120 -19.07 1.18 -13.54
CA GLY A 120 -19.67 -0.02 -14.13
C GLY A 120 -18.66 -1.00 -14.74
N GLY A 121 -17.36 -0.73 -14.56
CA GLY A 121 -16.27 -1.57 -15.01
C GLY A 121 -16.05 -1.54 -16.52
N GLY A 122 -15.37 -2.58 -17.02
CA GLY A 122 -15.04 -2.72 -18.45
C GLY A 122 -13.61 -2.30 -18.79
N HIS A 123 -13.37 -2.03 -20.07
CA HIS A 123 -12.06 -1.61 -20.57
C HIS A 123 -12.09 -0.12 -20.89
N TRP A 124 -11.28 0.63 -20.17
CA TRP A 124 -11.19 2.08 -20.25
C TRP A 124 -9.84 2.48 -20.85
N CYS A 125 -9.85 3.48 -21.72
CA CYS A 125 -8.63 4.18 -22.11
C CYS A 125 -8.69 5.64 -21.65
N GLY A 126 -7.52 6.21 -21.37
CA GLY A 126 -7.41 7.62 -21.05
C GLY A 126 -6.16 7.95 -20.25
N HIS A 127 -6.30 8.85 -19.28
CA HIS A 127 -5.17 9.42 -18.56
C HIS A 127 -5.49 9.62 -17.09
N PHE A 128 -4.61 9.15 -16.21
CA PHE A 128 -4.59 9.59 -14.82
C PHE A 128 -3.97 11.00 -14.75
N VAL A 129 -4.68 11.95 -14.13
CA VAL A 129 -4.30 13.38 -14.12
C VAL A 129 -4.17 13.98 -12.73
N GLY A 130 -4.18 13.16 -11.68
CA GLY A 130 -3.81 13.59 -10.33
C GLY A 130 -4.73 13.07 -9.24
N THR A 131 -4.47 13.55 -8.03
CA THR A 131 -5.17 13.17 -6.80
C THR A 131 -5.32 14.37 -5.87
N ALA A 132 -6.36 14.34 -5.04
CA ALA A 132 -6.43 15.07 -3.77
C ALA A 132 -6.82 14.08 -2.69
N PHE A 133 -6.21 14.16 -1.51
CA PHE A 133 -6.40 13.16 -0.47
C PHE A 133 -6.27 13.76 0.93
N ILE A 134 -7.07 13.26 1.85
CA ILE A 134 -6.92 13.41 3.30
C ILE A 134 -6.14 12.20 3.77
N PHE A 135 -5.08 12.43 4.54
CA PHE A 135 -4.23 11.38 5.08
C PHE A 135 -4.28 11.27 6.60
N SER A 136 -4.87 12.24 7.28
CA SER A 136 -5.17 12.17 8.72
C SER A 136 -6.32 13.11 9.07
N HIS A 137 -7.15 12.69 10.04
CA HIS A 137 -8.16 13.54 10.69
C HIS A 137 -7.73 14.00 12.09
N ASP A 138 -6.52 13.62 12.51
CA ASP A 138 -6.02 13.79 13.88
C ASP A 138 -4.70 14.59 13.97
N ALA A 139 -4.37 15.36 12.92
CA ALA A 139 -3.11 16.10 12.82
C ALA A 139 -1.88 15.19 12.97
N PHE A 140 -1.95 14.00 12.38
CA PHE A 140 -0.91 12.98 12.49
C PHE A 140 -0.14 12.84 11.17
N LEU A 141 1.10 13.33 11.16
CA LEU A 141 1.98 13.27 9.98
C LEU A 141 2.74 11.92 9.87
N GLY A 142 2.63 11.02 10.84
CA GLY A 142 3.35 9.73 10.83
C GLY A 142 2.85 8.75 9.77
N THR A 143 1.85 9.13 8.98
CA THR A 143 1.32 8.35 7.85
C THR A 143 2.11 8.52 6.56
N LEU A 144 3.06 9.46 6.52
CA LEU A 144 3.54 10.02 5.26
C LEU A 144 4.49 9.10 4.48
N GLU A 145 5.11 8.11 5.10
CA GLU A 145 6.04 7.17 4.42
C GLU A 145 5.38 6.20 3.41
N GLY A 146 4.07 6.29 3.16
CA GLY A 146 3.38 5.35 2.29
C GLY A 146 3.59 5.60 0.79
N ASP A 147 4.09 4.62 0.04
CA ASP A 147 4.36 4.74 -1.40
C ASP A 147 3.08 4.67 -2.26
N PRO A 148 2.87 5.57 -3.23
CA PRO A 148 1.88 5.38 -4.29
C PRO A 148 2.36 4.39 -5.36
N ARG A 149 1.47 3.54 -5.85
CA ARG A 149 1.74 2.59 -6.95
C ARG A 149 0.73 2.74 -8.07
N PHE A 150 1.23 2.67 -9.30
CA PHE A 150 0.44 2.90 -10.50
C PHE A 150 0.57 1.70 -11.44
N TYR A 151 -0.54 1.00 -11.67
CA TYR A 151 -0.63 -0.15 -12.55
C TYR A 151 -1.52 0.21 -13.74
N PHE A 152 -1.01 0.04 -14.95
CA PHE A 152 -1.79 0.26 -16.16
C PHE A 152 -1.83 -1.02 -17.00
N ASP A 153 -2.95 -1.18 -17.70
CA ASP A 153 -3.09 -2.11 -18.81
C ASP A 153 -2.74 -3.56 -18.44
N ASP A 154 -3.23 -4.04 -17.29
CA ASP A 154 -2.99 -5.37 -16.72
C ASP A 154 -1.55 -5.66 -16.27
N SER A 155 -0.66 -4.66 -16.18
CA SER A 155 0.68 -4.88 -15.65
C SER A 155 0.60 -5.31 -14.19
N ARG A 156 1.31 -6.39 -13.83
CA ARG A 156 1.45 -6.85 -12.45
C ARG A 156 2.60 -6.13 -11.74
N THR A 157 3.48 -5.47 -12.48
CA THR A 157 4.50 -4.55 -11.94
C THR A 157 3.98 -3.12 -11.96
N PRO A 158 4.15 -2.34 -10.88
CA PRO A 158 3.87 -0.92 -10.90
C PRO A 158 4.79 -0.24 -11.93
N GLN A 159 4.18 0.42 -12.92
CA GLN A 159 4.92 1.14 -13.97
C GLN A 159 5.43 2.50 -13.48
N ALA A 160 4.80 3.04 -12.43
CA ALA A 160 5.35 4.11 -11.61
C ALA A 160 5.21 3.74 -10.13
N HIS A 161 6.18 4.18 -9.32
CA HIS A 161 6.26 3.92 -7.88
C HIS A 161 6.82 5.17 -7.21
N GLY A 162 6.13 5.68 -6.18
CA GLY A 162 6.61 6.78 -5.36
C GLY A 162 7.53 6.32 -4.23
N THR A 163 7.83 7.23 -3.31
CA THR A 163 8.72 7.01 -2.16
C THR A 163 8.13 7.52 -0.83
N GLY A 164 6.85 7.89 -0.87
CA GLY A 164 6.14 8.52 0.23
C GLY A 164 4.93 9.33 -0.25
N THR A 165 3.95 9.44 0.64
CA THR A 165 2.71 10.19 0.51
C THR A 165 3.01 11.68 0.47
N GLU A 166 4.03 12.15 1.21
CA GLU A 166 4.47 13.53 1.16
C GLU A 166 5.16 13.88 -0.14
N GLU A 167 6.08 13.03 -0.64
CA GLU A 167 6.76 13.27 -1.91
C GLU A 167 5.74 13.32 -3.04
N TRP A 168 4.71 12.47 -2.98
CA TRP A 168 3.60 12.53 -3.91
C TRP A 168 2.85 13.87 -3.85
N GLY A 169 2.60 14.38 -2.63
CA GLY A 169 2.07 15.73 -2.38
C GLY A 169 3.06 16.88 -2.61
N GLY A 170 4.28 16.59 -3.12
CA GLY A 170 5.31 17.58 -3.43
C GLY A 170 6.15 18.04 -2.23
N GLY A 171 6.20 17.23 -1.18
CA GLY A 171 6.95 17.44 0.05
C GLY A 171 8.27 16.70 0.14
N GLY A 172 8.74 16.60 1.38
CA GLY A 172 9.93 15.91 1.85
C GLY A 172 10.14 16.29 3.32
N ASP A 173 10.64 15.36 4.14
CA ASP A 173 10.80 15.53 5.59
C ASP A 173 9.50 16.06 6.25
N TYR A 174 8.37 15.44 5.91
CA TYR A 174 7.05 15.76 6.48
C TYR A 174 6.64 17.25 6.28
N TRP A 175 7.16 17.92 5.23
CA TRP A 175 7.09 19.37 4.99
C TRP A 175 7.60 20.24 6.18
N GLY A 176 8.34 19.66 7.13
CA GLY A 176 8.65 20.28 8.42
C GLY A 176 7.41 20.60 9.27
N GLY A 177 6.26 19.98 8.96
CA GLY A 177 4.95 20.25 9.54
C GLY A 177 4.33 21.58 9.13
N ARG A 178 4.62 22.05 7.92
CA ARG A 178 4.11 23.33 7.37
C ARG A 178 3.16 23.09 6.21
N ASN A 179 2.12 23.90 6.13
CA ASN A 179 1.26 23.92 4.95
C ASN A 179 1.94 24.61 3.77
N MET A 180 1.64 24.13 2.57
CA MET A 180 2.19 24.62 1.31
C MET A 180 1.15 24.51 0.21
N THR A 181 1.11 25.49 -0.69
CA THR A 181 0.31 25.39 -1.91
C THR A 181 1.10 25.87 -3.12
N LEU A 182 1.27 24.98 -4.10
CA LEU A 182 1.96 25.23 -5.37
C LEU A 182 1.03 24.92 -6.56
N PRO A 183 1.38 25.35 -7.79
CA PRO A 183 0.52 25.13 -8.96
C PRO A 183 0.14 23.67 -9.23
N PHE A 184 0.99 22.69 -8.92
CA PHE A 184 0.74 21.29 -9.24
C PHE A 184 0.79 20.33 -8.05
N ALA A 185 1.17 20.81 -6.87
CA ALA A 185 1.19 19.99 -5.66
C ALA A 185 0.98 20.87 -4.41
N GLY A 186 0.59 20.30 -3.29
CA GLY A 186 0.48 21.05 -2.05
C GLY A 186 -0.09 20.24 -0.90
N HIS A 187 0.12 20.77 0.30
CA HIS A 187 -0.41 20.32 1.57
C HIS A 187 -1.14 21.50 2.23
N PRO A 188 -2.40 21.80 1.83
CA PRO A 188 -3.01 23.10 2.12
C PRO A 188 -3.67 23.24 3.48
N THR A 189 -4.04 22.13 4.14
CA THR A 189 -4.76 22.14 5.43
C THR A 189 -4.08 21.24 6.43
N GLY A 190 -4.23 21.56 7.72
CA GLY A 190 -3.73 20.74 8.81
C GLY A 190 -2.95 21.53 9.85
N ALA A 191 -2.79 20.94 11.02
CA ALA A 191 -1.97 21.46 12.10
C ALA A 191 -0.74 20.57 12.25
N LYS A 192 0.41 21.17 12.58
CA LYS A 192 1.64 20.39 12.78
C LYS A 192 1.46 19.19 13.75
N ASN A 193 0.58 19.33 14.73
CA ASN A 193 0.13 18.25 15.61
C ASN A 193 -1.19 18.65 16.31
N ALA A 194 -1.80 17.69 17.00
CA ALA A 194 -3.06 17.88 17.70
C ALA A 194 -3.01 18.93 18.83
N ASP A 195 -1.85 19.15 19.47
CA ASP A 195 -1.72 20.11 20.59
C ASP A 195 -1.84 21.57 20.13
N VAL A 196 -1.51 21.85 18.88
CA VAL A 196 -1.57 23.20 18.29
C VAL A 196 -2.78 23.39 17.36
N ALA A 197 -3.63 22.36 17.21
CA ALA A 197 -4.85 22.45 16.44
C ALA A 197 -5.88 23.34 17.16
N LYS A 198 -6.48 24.28 16.42
CA LYS A 198 -7.45 25.24 16.98
C LYS A 198 -8.86 24.65 17.13
N CYS A 199 -9.20 23.65 16.32
CA CYS A 199 -10.47 22.94 16.34
C CYS A 199 -10.30 21.57 15.66
N ASN A 200 -11.37 20.77 15.56
CA ASN A 200 -11.31 19.46 14.91
C ASN A 200 -11.04 19.58 13.40
N GLU A 201 -11.60 20.59 12.74
CA GLU A 201 -11.36 20.84 11.32
C GLU A 201 -9.90 21.21 11.05
N ASP A 202 -9.21 21.85 12.00
CA ASP A 202 -7.78 22.18 11.90
C ASP A 202 -6.88 20.94 12.00
N LYS A 203 -7.42 19.79 12.41
CA LYS A 203 -6.68 18.51 12.45
C LYS A 203 -6.68 17.76 11.13
N ILE A 204 -7.48 18.19 10.17
CA ILE A 204 -7.64 17.49 8.89
C ILE A 204 -6.44 17.82 8.00
N GLU A 205 -5.54 16.85 7.87
CA GLU A 205 -4.36 16.91 7.03
C GLU A 205 -4.70 16.44 5.63
N SER A 206 -4.39 17.27 4.62
CA SER A 206 -4.65 16.91 3.22
C SER A 206 -3.55 17.33 2.29
N ALA A 207 -3.45 16.67 1.14
CA ALA A 207 -2.56 17.06 0.07
C ALA A 207 -3.20 16.85 -1.32
N TYR A 208 -2.60 17.46 -2.33
CA TYR A 208 -2.97 17.29 -3.72
C TYR A 208 -1.75 17.20 -4.64
N ARG A 209 -1.95 16.54 -5.77
CA ARG A 209 -1.01 16.45 -6.90
C ARG A 209 -1.81 16.49 -8.19
N PHE A 210 -1.48 17.40 -9.11
CA PHE A 210 -2.10 17.51 -10.43
C PHE A 210 -1.07 17.23 -11.51
N LEU A 211 -1.41 16.34 -12.44
CA LEU A 211 -0.54 15.91 -13.53
C LEU A 211 -1.03 16.50 -14.86
N LEU A 212 -0.50 17.67 -15.23
CA LEU A 212 -0.82 18.31 -16.52
C LEU A 212 0.31 18.16 -17.54
N ALA A 213 1.56 18.19 -17.09
CA ALA A 213 2.74 18.02 -17.95
C ALA A 213 3.28 16.57 -17.93
N ASP A 214 2.80 15.78 -16.97
CA ASP A 214 3.29 14.49 -16.52
C ASP A 214 2.13 13.48 -16.36
N LEU A 215 1.10 13.62 -17.21
CA LEU A 215 -0.04 12.70 -17.24
C LEU A 215 0.41 11.26 -17.53
N MET A 216 -0.27 10.30 -16.90
CA MET A 216 0.01 8.88 -17.06
C MET A 216 -1.08 8.24 -17.94
N PRO A 217 -0.78 7.89 -19.22
CA PRO A 217 -1.76 7.27 -20.12
C PRO A 217 -1.98 5.79 -19.81
N PHE A 218 -3.18 5.31 -20.11
CA PHE A 218 -3.52 3.89 -20.10
C PHE A 218 -4.48 3.57 -21.25
N GLY A 219 -4.37 2.39 -21.84
CA GLY A 219 -5.14 1.97 -23.00
C GLY A 219 -6.28 0.99 -22.71
N LYS A 220 -6.29 0.34 -21.55
CA LYS A 220 -7.24 -0.71 -21.17
C LYS A 220 -7.74 -0.58 -19.74
N ASN A 221 -6.86 -0.27 -18.78
CA ASN A 221 -7.27 0.00 -17.40
C ASN A 221 -6.18 0.73 -16.60
N ALA A 222 -6.60 1.34 -15.49
CA ALA A 222 -5.72 1.92 -14.48
C ALA A 222 -6.14 1.45 -13.09
N VAL A 223 -5.16 1.03 -12.28
CA VAL A 223 -5.28 0.80 -10.85
C VAL A 223 -4.26 1.68 -10.15
N ILE A 224 -4.75 2.60 -9.33
CA ILE A 224 -3.92 3.53 -8.56
C ILE A 224 -4.10 3.20 -7.09
N THR A 225 -2.99 2.96 -6.41
CA THR A 225 -2.97 2.62 -4.98
C THR A 225 -2.00 3.49 -4.20
N LEU A 226 -2.17 3.54 -2.89
CA LEU A 226 -1.32 4.29 -1.97
C LEU A 226 -1.13 3.49 -0.69
N GLU A 227 0.12 3.29 -0.28
CA GLU A 227 0.35 2.70 1.04
C GLU A 227 -0.09 3.64 2.16
N HIS A 228 -0.59 3.08 3.25
CA HIS A 228 -1.00 3.85 4.42
C HIS A 228 0.02 3.68 5.56
N GLY A 229 1.04 4.53 5.56
CA GLY A 229 2.23 4.38 6.42
C GLY A 229 3.31 3.48 5.80
N PRO A 230 4.47 3.34 6.45
CA PRO A 230 5.67 2.72 5.87
C PRO A 230 5.51 1.24 5.51
N LEU A 231 4.53 0.55 6.11
CA LEU A 231 4.28 -0.87 5.88
C LEU A 231 2.80 -1.17 5.61
N ASN A 232 1.98 -0.20 5.20
CA ASN A 232 0.51 -0.33 5.25
C ASN A 232 -0.01 -0.66 6.66
N ASP A 233 0.50 0.03 7.68
CA ASP A 233 0.21 -0.21 9.09
C ASP A 233 -0.54 0.93 9.79
N SER A 234 -0.68 2.08 9.12
CA SER A 234 -1.52 3.19 9.59
C SER A 234 -3.00 2.78 9.61
N GLN A 235 -3.72 3.23 10.64
CA GLN A 235 -5.17 3.08 10.76
C GLN A 235 -5.89 4.44 10.77
N GLU A 236 -5.21 5.49 10.33
CA GLU A 236 -5.86 6.78 10.12
C GLU A 236 -7.02 6.66 9.12
N HIS A 237 -7.94 7.62 9.19
CA HIS A 237 -9.01 7.72 8.21
C HIS A 237 -8.49 8.46 6.97
N TYR A 238 -8.48 7.79 5.83
CA TYR A 238 -8.11 8.38 4.55
C TYR A 238 -9.33 8.63 3.68
N GLU A 239 -9.29 9.72 2.92
CA GLU A 239 -10.30 10.01 1.89
C GLU A 239 -9.57 10.46 0.64
N THR A 240 -9.94 9.95 -0.53
CA THR A 240 -9.20 10.20 -1.76
C THR A 240 -10.13 10.63 -2.89
N VAL A 241 -9.62 11.48 -3.76
CA VAL A 241 -10.24 11.87 -5.03
C VAL A 241 -9.20 11.70 -6.12
N THR A 242 -9.44 10.74 -7.01
CA THR A 242 -8.61 10.53 -8.19
C THR A 242 -9.22 11.25 -9.39
N TYR A 243 -8.45 12.15 -10.01
CA TYR A 243 -8.82 12.84 -11.23
C TYR A 243 -8.26 12.09 -12.44
N TRP A 244 -9.12 11.79 -13.41
CA TRP A 244 -8.71 11.09 -14.62
C TRP A 244 -9.62 11.43 -15.79
N TYR A 245 -9.12 11.27 -17.01
CA TYR A 245 -9.93 11.27 -18.22
C TYR A 245 -10.16 9.84 -18.68
N GLY A 246 -11.40 9.52 -19.02
CA GLY A 246 -11.82 8.16 -19.37
C GLY A 246 -12.78 8.09 -20.54
N LEU A 247 -12.54 7.14 -21.43
CA LEU A 247 -13.53 6.65 -22.40
C LEU A 247 -13.70 5.15 -22.19
N ASN A 248 -14.94 4.67 -22.09
CA ASN A 248 -15.27 3.25 -21.91
C ASN A 248 -15.11 2.47 -23.22
N SER A 249 -13.91 2.52 -23.78
CA SER A 249 -13.50 1.74 -24.93
C SER A 249 -12.01 1.49 -24.79
N PRO A 250 -11.51 0.28 -25.07
CA PRO A 250 -10.07 0.04 -25.08
C PRO A 250 -9.43 0.81 -26.23
N GLY A 251 -8.30 1.46 -25.94
CA GLY A 251 -7.29 1.92 -26.90
C GLY A 251 -6.09 0.95 -26.99
N LEU A 252 -6.06 -0.07 -26.13
CA LEU A 252 -5.07 -1.14 -26.12
C LEU A 252 -5.78 -2.50 -25.96
N VAL A 253 -5.49 -3.42 -26.88
CA VAL A 253 -6.15 -4.73 -26.97
C VAL A 253 -5.12 -5.83 -26.94
N LEU A 254 -5.25 -6.78 -26.01
CA LEU A 254 -4.45 -8.00 -26.00
C LEU A 254 -4.83 -8.85 -27.22
N THR A 255 -3.87 -9.13 -28.10
CA THR A 255 -4.10 -9.92 -29.32
C THR A 255 -3.48 -11.30 -29.28
N ASP A 256 -2.39 -11.48 -28.51
CA ASP A 256 -1.73 -12.78 -28.41
C ASP A 256 -0.88 -12.92 -27.13
N THR A 257 -0.60 -14.16 -26.73
CA THR A 257 0.23 -14.49 -25.58
C THR A 257 1.04 -15.76 -25.82
N LEU A 258 2.36 -15.67 -25.63
CA LEU A 258 3.27 -16.80 -25.61
C LEU A 258 3.70 -17.10 -24.17
N ASP A 259 3.42 -18.32 -23.71
CA ASP A 259 3.92 -18.86 -22.44
C ASP A 259 5.20 -19.67 -22.71
N VAL A 260 6.33 -19.17 -22.23
CA VAL A 260 7.64 -19.78 -22.49
C VAL A 260 7.87 -20.95 -21.53
N GLY A 261 8.29 -22.09 -22.04
CA GLY A 261 8.36 -23.35 -21.30
C GLY A 261 7.10 -24.21 -21.36
N ASP A 262 5.98 -23.69 -21.91
CA ASP A 262 4.81 -24.50 -22.27
C ASP A 262 4.96 -25.05 -23.71
N PRO A 263 5.02 -26.38 -23.91
CA PRO A 263 5.29 -26.95 -25.23
C PRO A 263 4.24 -26.62 -26.30
N GLU A 264 2.96 -26.51 -25.93
CA GLU A 264 1.87 -26.22 -26.88
C GLU A 264 1.93 -24.76 -27.33
N SER A 265 2.13 -23.84 -26.38
CA SER A 265 2.34 -22.43 -26.66
C SER A 265 3.62 -22.19 -27.46
N GLU A 266 4.75 -22.80 -27.07
CA GLU A 266 6.00 -22.69 -27.83
C GLU A 266 5.83 -23.18 -29.29
N GLN A 267 5.14 -24.31 -29.49
CA GLN A 267 4.87 -24.82 -30.83
C GLN A 267 3.96 -23.88 -31.64
N ALA A 268 2.87 -23.40 -31.04
CA ALA A 268 1.91 -22.50 -31.70
C ALA A 268 2.56 -21.20 -32.20
N HIS A 269 3.54 -20.68 -31.45
CA HIS A 269 4.25 -19.45 -31.79
C HIS A 269 5.56 -19.68 -32.56
N ASN A 270 5.84 -20.93 -32.99
CA ASN A 270 7.11 -21.31 -33.60
C ASN A 270 8.31 -20.82 -32.79
N TYR A 271 8.23 -20.92 -31.46
CA TYR A 271 9.26 -20.45 -30.55
C TYR A 271 10.56 -21.23 -30.77
N HIS A 272 11.68 -20.51 -30.81
CA HIS A 272 12.99 -21.09 -31.05
C HIS A 272 14.07 -20.29 -30.31
N SER A 273 14.71 -20.93 -29.33
CA SER A 273 15.84 -20.37 -28.57
C SER A 273 16.91 -21.44 -28.33
N PRO A 274 17.91 -21.57 -29.23
CA PRO A 274 18.91 -22.66 -29.18
C PRO A 274 19.76 -22.72 -27.92
N HIS A 275 19.89 -21.58 -27.23
CA HIS A 275 20.71 -21.41 -26.04
C HIS A 275 19.87 -21.21 -24.77
N ALA A 276 18.57 -21.44 -24.85
CA ALA A 276 17.71 -21.38 -23.68
C ALA A 276 17.98 -22.55 -22.74
N SER A 277 17.88 -22.28 -21.43
CA SER A 277 17.85 -23.29 -20.39
C SER A 277 16.68 -24.26 -20.60
N ALA A 278 16.73 -25.39 -19.88
CA ALA A 278 15.53 -26.17 -19.64
C ALA A 278 14.53 -25.32 -18.83
N PRO A 279 13.21 -25.52 -19.02
CA PRO A 279 12.19 -24.91 -18.16
C PRO A 279 12.45 -25.25 -16.69
N ALA A 280 12.39 -24.24 -15.82
CA ALA A 280 12.56 -24.38 -14.39
C ALA A 280 11.40 -23.70 -13.65
N THR A 281 10.94 -24.34 -12.58
CA THR A 281 9.91 -23.75 -11.71
C THR A 281 10.57 -22.78 -10.74
N ILE A 282 10.06 -21.56 -10.67
CA ILE A 282 10.49 -20.56 -9.70
C ILE A 282 9.32 -20.10 -8.84
N GLU A 283 9.58 -19.92 -7.54
CA GLU A 283 8.60 -19.43 -6.56
C GLU A 283 9.05 -18.04 -6.07
N SER A 284 8.22 -17.02 -6.31
CA SER A 284 8.57 -15.62 -5.98
C SER A 284 7.34 -14.71 -5.93
N ARG A 285 7.53 -13.38 -5.97
CA ARG A 285 6.52 -12.33 -5.80
C ARG A 285 6.81 -11.14 -6.70
N TYR A 286 5.78 -10.30 -6.88
CA TYR A 286 5.88 -8.93 -7.38
C TYR A 286 5.98 -7.95 -6.20
N GLU A 287 6.38 -6.72 -6.51
CA GLU A 287 6.40 -5.52 -5.67
C GLU A 287 5.00 -4.93 -5.42
N TRP A 288 4.18 -5.66 -4.65
CA TRP A 288 2.80 -5.27 -4.29
C TRP A 288 2.62 -4.69 -2.89
N GLY A 289 3.71 -4.56 -2.12
CA GLY A 289 3.70 -4.21 -0.71
C GLY A 289 4.42 -5.25 0.15
N PRO A 290 4.24 -5.24 1.48
CA PRO A 290 4.92 -6.15 2.41
C PRO A 290 4.49 -7.61 2.21
N ASP A 291 5.44 -8.56 2.26
CA ASP A 291 5.10 -10.00 2.15
C ASP A 291 4.37 -10.48 3.40
N THR A 292 4.87 -10.00 4.53
CA THR A 292 4.39 -10.28 5.87
C THR A 292 4.36 -9.00 6.66
N LEU A 293 3.31 -8.83 7.43
CA LEU A 293 3.25 -7.85 8.49
C LEU A 293 3.40 -8.56 9.82
N LEU A 294 4.27 -8.04 10.68
CA LEU A 294 4.04 -8.22 12.10
C LEU A 294 2.76 -7.46 12.44
N ALA A 295 1.90 -7.97 13.32
CA ALA A 295 0.74 -7.22 13.77
C ALA A 295 1.19 -6.05 14.67
N THR A 296 1.82 -5.05 14.07
CA THR A 296 2.26 -3.83 14.73
C THR A 296 1.04 -2.93 14.96
N GLY A 297 0.94 -2.40 16.18
CA GLY A 297 0.07 -1.27 16.50
C GLY A 297 -1.44 -1.57 16.57
N GLY A 298 -1.86 -2.84 16.50
CA GLY A 298 -3.26 -3.23 16.52
C GLY A 298 -3.98 -3.01 17.86
N ARG A 299 -5.26 -3.35 17.91
CA ARG A 299 -5.95 -3.65 19.18
C ARG A 299 -5.97 -5.17 19.37
N PRO A 300 -6.22 -5.70 20.59
CA PRO A 300 -6.46 -7.13 20.74
C PRO A 300 -7.54 -7.59 19.77
N LEU A 301 -7.37 -8.77 19.15
CA LEU A 301 -8.33 -9.26 18.18
C LEU A 301 -9.61 -9.73 18.90
N LYS A 302 -10.78 -9.51 18.28
CA LYS A 302 -12.07 -10.04 18.79
C LYS A 302 -12.11 -11.57 18.78
N LYS A 303 -11.40 -12.20 17.84
CA LYS A 303 -11.32 -13.65 17.66
C LYS A 303 -9.88 -14.05 17.30
N PRO A 304 -8.93 -13.95 18.25
CA PRO A 304 -7.54 -14.30 17.98
C PRO A 304 -7.41 -15.80 17.72
N ARG A 305 -6.54 -16.18 16.78
CA ARG A 305 -6.11 -17.58 16.61
C ARG A 305 -5.21 -18.00 17.76
N ASP A 306 -4.27 -17.11 18.12
CA ASP A 306 -3.17 -17.38 19.06
C ASP A 306 -3.46 -16.65 20.38
N PHE A 307 -3.71 -17.38 21.47
CA PHE A 307 -3.95 -16.80 22.79
C PHE A 307 -3.76 -17.81 23.93
N ALA A 308 -3.61 -17.31 25.15
CA ALA A 308 -3.70 -18.09 26.39
C ALA A 308 -4.69 -17.46 27.37
N GLU A 309 -5.25 -18.26 28.27
CA GLU A 309 -6.11 -17.77 29.35
C GLU A 309 -5.73 -18.34 30.71
N ILE A 310 -5.91 -17.51 31.75
CA ILE A 310 -5.73 -17.89 33.15
C ILE A 310 -7.00 -17.52 33.92
N GLU A 311 -7.46 -18.43 34.78
CA GLU A 311 -8.53 -18.18 35.73
C GLU A 311 -7.96 -17.88 37.13
N PHE A 312 -8.45 -16.84 37.79
CA PHE A 312 -7.96 -16.44 39.11
C PHE A 312 -9.06 -15.87 39.99
N GLN A 313 -8.76 -15.63 41.27
CA GLN A 313 -9.67 -15.00 42.22
C GLN A 313 -9.21 -13.58 42.53
N ALA A 314 -10.11 -12.61 42.49
CA ALA A 314 -9.85 -11.22 42.90
C ALA A 314 -10.98 -10.64 43.74
N GLU A 315 -10.68 -9.56 44.47
CA GLU A 315 -11.67 -8.84 45.29
C GLU A 315 -12.33 -7.71 44.51
N ALA A 316 -13.59 -7.42 44.87
CA ALA A 316 -14.31 -6.26 44.34
C ALA A 316 -13.64 -4.96 44.81
N ASP A 317 -13.77 -3.93 44.00
CA ASP A 317 -13.47 -2.53 44.35
C ASP A 317 -12.03 -2.23 44.76
N LYS A 318 -11.11 -3.18 44.54
CA LYS A 318 -9.68 -2.99 44.71
C LYS A 318 -9.02 -2.68 43.38
N THR A 319 -8.13 -1.69 43.37
CA THR A 319 -7.28 -1.38 42.23
C THR A 319 -5.98 -2.16 42.35
N TYR A 320 -5.61 -2.90 41.31
CA TYR A 320 -4.36 -3.63 41.21
C TYR A 320 -3.50 -3.01 40.12
N THR A 321 -2.23 -2.76 40.41
CA THR A 321 -1.19 -2.52 39.40
C THR A 321 -0.86 -3.84 38.72
N ILE A 322 -0.74 -3.81 37.39
CA ILE A 322 -0.45 -4.99 36.57
C ILE A 322 1.04 -4.98 36.24
N TRP A 323 1.76 -5.97 36.76
CA TRP A 323 3.17 -6.24 36.44
C TRP A 323 3.28 -7.54 35.65
N VAL A 324 4.14 -7.56 34.65
CA VAL A 324 4.34 -8.69 33.75
C VAL A 324 5.83 -9.02 33.74
N ARG A 325 6.18 -10.25 34.15
CA ARG A 325 7.55 -10.77 34.10
C ARG A 325 7.75 -11.54 32.81
N GLY A 326 8.66 -11.10 31.97
CA GLY A 326 8.93 -11.72 30.68
C GLY A 326 10.15 -11.12 30.01
N HIS A 327 10.36 -11.49 28.75
CA HIS A 327 11.42 -10.94 27.90
C HIS A 327 11.11 -11.15 26.41
N ALA A 328 11.73 -10.32 25.57
CA ALA A 328 11.79 -10.54 24.12
C ALA A 328 12.68 -11.76 23.81
N CYS A 329 12.22 -12.65 22.93
CA CYS A 329 13.01 -13.80 22.49
C CYS A 329 14.08 -13.43 21.44
N GLU A 330 13.98 -12.24 20.84
CA GLU A 330 14.94 -11.72 19.86
C GLU A 330 15.57 -10.40 20.35
N ASP A 331 16.79 -10.10 19.86
CA ASP A 331 17.51 -8.86 20.19
C ASP A 331 17.14 -7.74 19.22
N ILE A 332 15.91 -7.24 19.38
CA ILE A 332 15.31 -6.20 18.54
C ILE A 332 15.05 -4.93 19.37
N LEU A 333 15.37 -3.77 18.80
CA LEU A 333 15.26 -2.46 19.45
C LEU A 333 13.81 -1.91 19.51
N TYR A 334 12.87 -2.55 18.81
CA TYR A 334 11.50 -2.08 18.72
C TYR A 334 10.54 -3.19 19.14
N SER A 335 9.80 -2.92 20.23
CA SER A 335 8.65 -3.63 20.78
C SER A 335 8.82 -5.05 21.32
N ASP A 336 8.55 -5.19 22.62
CA ASP A 336 8.56 -6.44 23.38
C ASP A 336 7.41 -6.44 24.40
N ASP A 337 6.18 -6.44 23.87
CA ASP A 337 4.97 -6.35 24.67
C ASP A 337 3.86 -7.26 24.13
N LEU A 338 2.80 -7.40 24.93
CA LEU A 338 1.69 -8.30 24.65
C LEU A 338 0.34 -7.68 25.05
N TRP A 339 -0.77 -8.29 24.62
CA TRP A 339 -2.11 -7.87 25.02
C TRP A 339 -2.63 -8.66 26.21
N ILE A 340 -3.21 -7.97 27.19
CA ILE A 340 -3.98 -8.59 28.28
C ILE A 340 -5.39 -8.01 28.30
N GLN A 341 -6.40 -8.88 28.30
CA GLN A 341 -7.82 -8.53 28.46
C GLN A 341 -8.40 -9.25 29.67
N PHE A 342 -9.31 -8.59 30.40
CA PHE A 342 -9.99 -9.16 31.56
C PHE A 342 -11.50 -9.27 31.31
N ASP A 343 -12.09 -10.38 31.74
CA ASP A 343 -13.54 -10.63 31.77
C ASP A 343 -14.29 -10.19 30.49
N GLU A 344 -15.21 -9.24 30.60
CA GLU A 344 -16.10 -8.76 29.52
C GLU A 344 -15.34 -8.13 28.34
N LEU A 345 -14.07 -7.76 28.54
CA LEU A 345 -13.22 -7.26 27.45
C LEU A 345 -12.73 -8.39 26.55
N ILE A 346 -12.72 -9.63 27.04
CA ILE A 346 -12.30 -10.79 26.25
C ILE A 346 -13.24 -10.95 25.05
N GLY A 347 -12.66 -10.94 23.84
CA GLY A 347 -13.42 -11.04 22.59
C GLY A 347 -13.87 -9.70 22.02
N THR A 348 -13.48 -8.59 22.63
CA THR A 348 -13.61 -7.24 22.08
C THR A 348 -12.29 -6.77 21.48
N ASN A 349 -12.32 -5.65 20.75
CA ASN A 349 -11.10 -4.94 20.33
C ASN A 349 -10.68 -3.87 21.34
N GLN A 350 -11.13 -3.95 22.60
CA GLN A 350 -10.70 -2.99 23.63
C GLN A 350 -9.39 -3.47 24.27
N ARG A 351 -8.47 -2.52 24.48
CA ARG A 351 -7.06 -2.76 24.89
C ARG A 351 -6.89 -3.15 26.36
N GLY A 352 -7.98 -3.35 27.10
CA GLY A 352 -7.93 -3.44 28.58
C GLY A 352 -8.10 -2.07 29.24
N PHE A 353 -7.74 -1.97 30.52
CA PHE A 353 -7.73 -0.73 31.30
C PHE A 353 -6.51 0.14 30.97
N VAL A 354 -6.33 0.42 29.69
CA VAL A 354 -5.33 1.32 29.14
C VAL A 354 -5.98 2.69 28.97
N ARG A 355 -5.33 3.78 29.39
CA ARG A 355 -5.87 5.14 29.27
C ARG A 355 -6.13 5.48 27.80
N ALA A 356 -7.19 6.25 27.52
CA ALA A 356 -7.45 6.74 26.16
C ALA A 356 -6.23 7.51 25.62
N GLY A 357 -5.80 7.17 24.39
CA GLY A 357 -4.64 7.79 23.73
C GLY A 357 -3.31 7.02 23.82
N HIS A 358 -3.28 5.82 24.43
CA HIS A 358 -2.07 4.99 24.54
C HIS A 358 -2.14 3.79 23.60
N ASP A 359 -1.09 3.57 22.79
CA ASP A 359 -1.03 2.63 21.66
C ASP A 359 -0.28 1.32 21.95
N ARG A 360 0.21 1.10 23.19
CA ARG A 360 1.12 -0.01 23.52
C ARG A 360 0.55 -1.07 24.45
N GLY A 361 1.16 -2.25 24.42
CA GLY A 361 0.81 -3.42 25.22
C GLY A 361 1.52 -3.47 26.57
N TYR A 362 1.35 -4.57 27.30
CA TYR A 362 1.95 -4.83 28.61
C TYR A 362 3.33 -5.47 28.48
N GLY A 363 4.25 -5.11 29.37
CA GLY A 363 5.66 -5.56 29.33
C GLY A 363 6.56 -4.38 29.02
N ASN A 364 6.97 -4.25 27.75
CA ASN A 364 7.92 -3.25 27.26
C ASN A 364 9.30 -3.38 27.94
N TRP A 365 9.76 -4.60 28.20
CA TRP A 365 10.92 -4.89 29.06
C TRP A 365 12.22 -4.21 28.62
N ARG A 366 12.45 -4.05 27.31
CA ARG A 366 13.60 -3.33 26.73
C ARG A 366 13.54 -1.83 26.98
N ASP A 367 12.35 -1.26 27.16
CA ASP A 367 12.23 0.13 27.60
C ASP A 367 12.61 0.28 29.08
N TRP A 368 12.45 -0.78 29.89
CA TRP A 368 12.79 -0.80 31.32
C TRP A 368 14.26 -1.15 31.60
N SER A 369 14.89 -1.98 30.78
CA SER A 369 16.28 -2.43 30.95
C SER A 369 16.92 -2.83 29.62
N ASP A 370 18.19 -2.47 29.43
CA ASP A 370 19.01 -2.94 28.30
C ASP A 370 19.56 -4.38 28.52
N GLU A 371 19.43 -4.93 29.73
CA GLU A 371 19.92 -6.28 30.05
C GLU A 371 18.97 -7.35 29.47
N PRO A 372 19.50 -8.34 28.71
CA PRO A 372 18.69 -9.42 28.19
C PRO A 372 18.25 -10.38 29.32
N GLY A 373 17.05 -10.97 29.16
CA GLY A 373 16.49 -11.95 30.10
C GLY A 373 15.26 -11.42 30.85
N TYR A 374 14.76 -12.20 31.81
CA TYR A 374 13.52 -11.91 32.52
C TYR A 374 13.59 -10.61 33.33
N GLY A 375 12.66 -9.70 33.04
CA GLY A 375 12.44 -8.47 33.81
C GLY A 375 10.97 -8.23 34.09
N TRP A 376 10.67 -7.29 35.00
CA TRP A 376 9.30 -6.83 35.27
C TRP A 376 8.98 -5.59 34.44
N GLY A 377 7.85 -5.62 33.75
CA GLY A 377 7.32 -4.50 32.97
C GLY A 377 5.84 -4.26 33.22
N SER A 378 5.34 -3.10 32.77
CA SER A 378 3.92 -2.73 32.82
C SER A 378 3.60 -1.93 31.55
N ALA A 379 3.34 -0.62 31.66
CA ALA A 379 3.52 0.35 30.58
C ALA A 379 5.02 0.69 30.39
N ARG A 380 5.38 1.64 29.52
CA ARG A 380 6.76 2.15 29.44
C ARG A 380 7.15 2.92 30.72
N PRO A 381 8.46 3.06 31.05
CA PRO A 381 8.88 3.74 32.28
C PRO A 381 8.40 5.18 32.43
N LYS A 382 8.16 5.88 31.31
CA LYS A 382 7.70 7.28 31.30
C LYS A 382 6.17 7.41 31.31
N ASP A 383 5.45 6.31 31.14
CA ASP A 383 3.99 6.30 31.05
C ASP A 383 3.36 5.88 32.39
N PRO A 384 2.10 6.27 32.66
CA PRO A 384 1.37 5.75 33.81
C PRO A 384 1.25 4.23 33.77
N LEU A 385 1.47 3.58 34.91
CA LEU A 385 1.35 2.13 35.05
C LEU A 385 -0.06 1.66 34.73
N PHE A 386 -0.18 0.46 34.15
CA PHE A 386 -1.48 -0.14 33.90
C PHE A 386 -2.08 -0.70 35.19
N THR A 387 -3.37 -0.44 35.39
CA THR A 387 -4.10 -0.88 36.58
C THR A 387 -5.44 -1.50 36.20
N VAL A 388 -5.97 -2.38 37.03
CA VAL A 388 -7.31 -2.99 36.86
C VAL A 388 -8.09 -2.91 38.16
N ARG A 389 -9.40 -2.68 38.05
CA ARG A 389 -10.34 -2.77 39.17
C ARG A 389 -11.51 -3.66 38.79
N PHE A 390 -11.82 -4.64 39.65
CA PHE A 390 -12.91 -5.58 39.43
C PHE A 390 -14.18 -5.10 40.15
N ALA A 391 -15.32 -5.17 39.46
CA ALA A 391 -16.60 -4.70 40.02
C ALA A 391 -17.24 -5.71 41.00
N LYS A 392 -16.80 -6.97 40.97
CA LYS A 392 -17.31 -8.06 41.80
C LYS A 392 -16.14 -8.88 42.31
N ALA A 393 -16.28 -9.45 43.50
CA ALA A 393 -15.32 -10.40 44.03
C ALA A 393 -15.62 -11.79 43.47
N GLY A 394 -14.59 -12.61 43.33
CA GLY A 394 -14.71 -14.01 42.93
C GLY A 394 -13.84 -14.35 41.73
N LYS A 395 -14.34 -15.27 40.90
CA LYS A 395 -13.60 -15.84 39.78
C LYS A 395 -13.57 -14.86 38.61
N HIS A 396 -12.37 -14.57 38.12
CA HIS A 396 -12.09 -13.73 36.97
C HIS A 396 -11.29 -14.51 35.93
N ARG A 397 -11.29 -13.99 34.70
CA ARG A 397 -10.49 -14.50 33.59
C ARG A 397 -9.62 -13.40 33.03
N LEU A 398 -8.38 -13.75 32.71
CA LEU A 398 -7.55 -12.95 31.82
C LEU A 398 -7.25 -13.73 30.55
N ARG A 399 -7.14 -13.02 29.42
CA ARG A 399 -6.65 -13.53 28.15
C ARG A 399 -5.40 -12.77 27.75
N ILE A 400 -4.38 -13.51 27.34
CA ILE A 400 -3.11 -13.02 26.83
C ILE A 400 -3.09 -13.28 25.32
N GLN A 401 -2.82 -12.25 24.50
CA GLN A 401 -2.65 -12.40 23.06
C GLN A 401 -1.25 -11.90 22.66
N PRO A 402 -0.57 -12.56 21.70
CA PRO A 402 0.63 -11.99 21.12
C PRO A 402 0.30 -10.66 20.43
N ARG A 403 1.27 -9.73 20.42
CA ARG A 403 1.12 -8.41 19.80
C ARG A 403 2.04 -8.29 18.59
N MET A 404 3.33 -8.08 18.81
CA MET A 404 4.28 -7.81 17.72
C MET A 404 5.30 -8.93 17.54
N HIS A 405 6.14 -9.16 18.55
CA HIS A 405 7.28 -10.05 18.46
C HIS A 405 7.17 -11.24 19.40
N ASP A 406 8.06 -12.21 19.19
CA ASP A 406 8.20 -13.39 20.02
C ASP A 406 8.58 -12.95 21.45
N VAL A 407 7.72 -13.30 22.40
CA VAL A 407 7.94 -13.00 23.82
C VAL A 407 7.72 -14.26 24.66
N ALA A 408 8.52 -14.38 25.72
CA ALA A 408 8.35 -15.40 26.73
C ALA A 408 7.87 -14.75 28.03
N LEU A 409 6.75 -15.25 28.55
CA LEU A 409 6.12 -14.79 29.79
C LEU A 409 6.32 -15.81 30.90
N ASP A 410 6.80 -15.35 32.05
CA ASP A 410 6.88 -16.15 33.28
C ASP A 410 5.66 -15.89 34.19
N GLN A 411 5.47 -14.63 34.62
CA GLN A 411 4.47 -14.28 35.63
C GLN A 411 3.65 -13.04 35.26
N ILE A 412 2.40 -13.02 35.69
CA ILE A 412 1.58 -11.81 35.83
C ILE A 412 1.31 -11.59 37.31
N TRP A 413 1.67 -10.41 37.81
CA TRP A 413 1.49 -10.01 39.19
C TRP A 413 0.52 -8.83 39.28
N LEU A 414 -0.65 -9.09 39.86
CA LEU A 414 -1.64 -8.06 40.17
C LEU A 414 -1.45 -7.65 41.63
N SER A 415 -0.90 -6.46 41.84
CA SER A 415 -0.52 -5.96 43.16
C SER A 415 -1.34 -4.76 43.57
N ALA A 416 -1.94 -4.83 44.76
CA ALA A 416 -2.61 -3.68 45.36
C ALA A 416 -1.65 -2.72 46.07
N THR A 417 -0.40 -3.14 46.32
CA THR A 417 0.57 -2.37 47.11
C THR A 417 1.81 -1.94 46.32
N GLN A 418 2.19 -2.68 45.28
CA GLN A 418 3.32 -2.38 44.41
C GLN A 418 2.91 -1.38 43.31
N THR A 419 3.05 -0.10 43.61
CA THR A 419 2.73 1.01 42.68
C THR A 419 3.96 1.61 42.01
N THR A 420 5.14 1.01 42.19
CA THR A 420 6.39 1.43 41.54
C THR A 420 7.09 0.22 40.91
N PRO A 421 7.97 0.42 39.92
CA PRO A 421 8.77 -0.64 39.31
C PRO A 421 9.48 -1.50 40.35
N PRO A 422 9.35 -2.84 40.31
CA PRO A 422 10.09 -3.71 41.20
C PRO A 422 11.59 -3.62 40.91
N ILE A 423 12.40 -3.37 41.94
CA ILE A 423 13.87 -3.24 41.79
C ILE A 423 14.50 -4.60 41.48
N ASP A 424 13.97 -5.67 42.06
CA ASP A 424 14.43 -7.04 41.86
C ASP A 424 13.73 -7.68 40.65
N PRO A 425 14.47 -8.12 39.60
CA PRO A 425 13.91 -8.77 38.41
C PRO A 425 13.46 -10.22 38.67
N GLY A 426 13.73 -10.78 39.85
CA GLY A 426 13.34 -12.14 40.22
C GLY A 426 11.83 -12.37 40.30
N PRO A 427 11.38 -13.63 40.22
CA PRO A 427 9.96 -13.98 40.31
C PRO A 427 9.40 -13.67 41.70
N ARG A 428 8.09 -13.47 41.79
CA ARG A 428 7.38 -13.27 43.05
C ARG A 428 6.79 -14.57 43.57
N PRO A 429 6.86 -14.83 44.89
CA PRO A 429 6.31 -16.06 45.45
C PRO A 429 4.79 -16.03 45.41
N LYS A 430 4.19 -17.15 45.01
CA LYS A 430 2.75 -17.33 45.06
C LYS A 430 2.32 -17.69 46.49
N ILE A 431 1.57 -16.79 47.14
CA ILE A 431 1.07 -16.98 48.51
C ILE A 431 -0.41 -17.34 48.45
N PRO A 432 -0.81 -18.60 48.75
CA PRO A 432 -2.20 -19.02 48.67
C PRO A 432 -3.12 -18.16 49.54
N GLY A 433 -4.22 -17.67 48.96
CA GLY A 433 -5.22 -16.86 49.66
C GLY A 433 -4.83 -15.39 49.86
N ASN A 434 -3.64 -14.95 49.40
CA ASN A 434 -3.31 -13.53 49.37
C ASN A 434 -4.13 -12.82 48.28
N LYS A 435 -4.96 -11.86 48.70
CA LYS A 435 -5.87 -11.10 47.85
C LYS A 435 -5.36 -9.70 47.52
N GLU A 436 -4.19 -9.34 48.04
CA GLU A 436 -3.49 -8.09 47.75
C GLU A 436 -2.38 -8.30 46.72
N GLU A 437 -1.76 -9.47 46.74
CA GLU A 437 -0.67 -9.85 45.84
C GLU A 437 -1.04 -11.13 45.09
N ILE A 438 -1.69 -10.98 43.94
CA ILE A 438 -2.12 -12.11 43.11
C ILE A 438 -1.01 -12.38 42.09
N VAL A 439 -0.34 -13.52 42.24
CA VAL A 439 0.71 -13.98 41.32
C VAL A 439 0.17 -15.14 40.50
N LEU A 440 0.26 -15.00 39.18
CA LEU A 440 -0.19 -15.95 38.18
C LEU A 440 1.03 -16.39 37.36
N ASP A 441 1.30 -17.69 37.35
CA ASP A 441 2.45 -18.27 36.67
C ASP A 441 2.04 -18.84 35.31
N ALA A 442 3.00 -19.08 34.41
CA ALA A 442 2.74 -19.76 33.14
C ALA A 442 2.08 -21.15 33.34
N SER A 443 2.30 -21.81 34.48
CA SER A 443 1.64 -23.08 34.83
C SER A 443 0.16 -22.96 35.18
N ASP A 444 -0.35 -21.75 35.44
CA ASP A 444 -1.78 -21.50 35.73
C ASP A 444 -2.65 -21.38 34.48
N VAL A 445 -2.04 -21.43 33.28
CA VAL A 445 -2.76 -21.32 32.01
C VAL A 445 -3.75 -22.48 31.86
N THR A 446 -5.03 -22.13 31.83
CA THR A 446 -6.14 -23.08 31.70
C THR A 446 -6.52 -23.35 30.25
N THR A 447 -6.12 -22.49 29.33
CA THR A 447 -6.45 -22.62 27.90
C THR A 447 -5.33 -22.04 27.06
N VAL A 448 -4.96 -22.75 25.99
CA VAL A 448 -4.01 -22.31 24.97
C VAL A 448 -4.65 -22.53 23.60
N SER A 449 -4.43 -21.61 22.67
CA SER A 449 -4.90 -21.71 21.29
C SER A 449 -3.83 -21.28 20.30
N GLY A 450 -3.88 -21.89 19.11
CA GLY A 450 -2.98 -21.57 18.00
C GLY A 450 -1.53 -21.98 18.27
N ALA A 451 -0.60 -21.07 18.02
CA ALA A 451 0.84 -21.27 18.10
C ALA A 451 1.45 -20.86 19.47
N VAL A 452 0.63 -20.35 20.40
CA VAL A 452 1.08 -20.13 21.79
C VAL A 452 1.40 -21.48 22.42
N THR A 453 2.51 -21.59 23.15
CA THR A 453 2.93 -22.86 23.77
C THR A 453 3.56 -22.62 25.15
N ALA A 454 3.47 -23.63 26.03
CA ALA A 454 4.26 -23.66 27.25
C ALA A 454 5.61 -24.33 26.96
N ILE A 455 6.71 -23.66 27.25
CA ILE A 455 8.08 -24.14 27.03
C ILE A 455 8.77 -24.42 28.36
N ASP A 456 9.70 -25.39 28.39
CA ASP A 456 10.57 -25.64 29.54
C ASP A 456 11.61 -24.52 29.65
N ASP A 457 11.66 -23.87 30.82
CA ASP A 457 12.58 -22.75 31.07
C ASP A 457 13.00 -22.74 32.55
N PRO A 458 14.26 -23.09 32.88
CA PRO A 458 14.72 -23.20 34.26
C PRO A 458 14.83 -21.84 34.99
N ASP A 459 14.80 -20.72 34.28
CA ASP A 459 14.96 -19.37 34.84
C ASP A 459 13.62 -18.74 35.27
N THR A 460 12.53 -19.51 35.17
CA THR A 460 11.15 -19.12 35.49
C THR A 460 10.71 -19.59 36.88
N SER A 461 9.67 -18.95 37.40
CA SER A 461 9.08 -19.24 38.70
C SER A 461 8.62 -20.70 38.88
N CYS A 462 8.13 -21.33 37.81
CA CYS A 462 7.56 -22.68 37.83
C CYS A 462 8.26 -23.68 36.89
N GLY A 463 9.45 -23.36 36.38
CA GLY A 463 10.17 -24.19 35.39
C GLY A 463 9.52 -24.21 33.99
N LYS A 464 8.55 -23.32 33.75
CA LYS A 464 7.81 -23.17 32.51
C LYS A 464 7.65 -21.68 32.18
N ALA A 465 7.77 -21.34 30.90
CA ALA A 465 7.33 -20.06 30.36
C ALA A 465 6.20 -20.26 29.35
N LEU A 466 5.35 -19.25 29.18
CA LEU A 466 4.43 -19.17 28.06
C LEU A 466 5.13 -18.45 26.91
N HIS A 467 5.41 -19.17 25.83
CA HIS A 467 5.93 -18.61 24.59
C HIS A 467 4.78 -18.11 23.72
N LEU A 468 4.80 -16.82 23.42
CA LEU A 468 3.86 -16.17 22.51
C LEU A 468 4.62 -15.80 21.23
N PRO A 469 4.39 -16.51 20.12
CA PRO A 469 5.03 -16.16 18.86
C PRO A 469 4.45 -14.83 18.35
N GLY A 470 5.27 -14.04 17.67
CA GLY A 470 4.88 -12.85 16.96
C GLY A 470 3.75 -13.16 15.98
N VAL A 471 2.79 -12.23 15.87
CA VAL A 471 1.68 -12.40 14.95
C VAL A 471 2.14 -11.97 13.57
N VAL A 472 2.49 -12.94 12.73
CA VAL A 472 2.81 -12.70 11.33
C VAL A 472 1.55 -12.84 10.48
N ILE A 473 1.08 -11.72 9.94
CA ILE A 473 0.05 -11.66 8.91
C ILE A 473 0.73 -11.84 7.56
N HIS A 474 0.46 -12.95 6.88
CA HIS A 474 0.90 -13.12 5.48
C HIS A 474 -0.04 -12.33 4.58
N VAL A 475 0.50 -11.33 3.87
CA VAL A 475 -0.27 -10.42 3.02
C VAL A 475 -0.21 -10.92 1.57
N PHE A 476 1.01 -10.99 1.02
CA PHE A 476 1.24 -11.45 -0.34
C PHE A 476 2.01 -12.78 -0.33
N PRO A 477 1.31 -13.92 -0.52
CA PRO A 477 2.00 -15.20 -0.64
C PRO A 477 2.85 -15.25 -1.91
N PRO A 478 3.88 -16.11 -1.94
CA PRO A 478 4.60 -16.35 -3.19
C PRO A 478 3.68 -17.06 -4.18
N HIS A 479 3.99 -16.90 -5.47
CA HIS A 479 3.40 -17.65 -6.55
C HIS A 479 4.47 -18.35 -7.36
N THR A 480 4.04 -19.31 -8.16
CA THR A 480 4.90 -20.15 -8.96
C THR A 480 4.74 -19.80 -10.43
N GLU A 481 5.86 -19.67 -11.14
CA GLU A 481 5.89 -19.53 -12.59
C GLU A 481 6.93 -20.50 -13.17
N THR A 482 6.80 -20.81 -14.45
CA THR A 482 7.80 -21.56 -15.23
C THR A 482 8.67 -20.58 -15.99
N GLU A 483 9.98 -20.66 -15.81
CA GLU A 483 10.96 -19.75 -16.38
C GLU A 483 11.92 -20.48 -17.31
N ARG A 484 12.34 -19.79 -18.38
CA ARG A 484 13.56 -20.09 -19.13
C ARG A 484 14.40 -18.82 -19.21
N HIS A 485 15.71 -18.99 -19.28
CA HIS A 485 16.62 -17.91 -19.66
C HIS A 485 17.56 -18.34 -20.77
N THR A 486 18.04 -17.38 -21.54
CA THR A 486 18.96 -17.60 -22.65
C THR A 486 20.12 -16.61 -22.60
N ALA A 487 21.29 -17.07 -23.01
CA ALA A 487 22.45 -16.20 -23.27
C ALA A 487 22.55 -15.80 -24.76
N GLY A 488 21.58 -16.23 -25.58
CA GLY A 488 21.62 -16.10 -27.03
C GLY A 488 20.45 -15.30 -27.60
N THR A 489 19.62 -15.96 -28.40
CA THR A 489 18.53 -15.33 -29.14
C THR A 489 17.29 -16.19 -29.01
N SER A 490 16.15 -15.53 -28.84
CA SER A 490 14.82 -16.12 -28.86
C SER A 490 14.04 -15.55 -30.05
N GLU A 491 13.37 -16.42 -30.80
CA GLU A 491 12.50 -16.04 -31.90
C GLU A 491 11.12 -16.66 -31.75
N PHE A 492 10.08 -15.89 -32.03
CA PHE A 492 8.69 -16.34 -31.95
C PHE A 492 7.80 -15.48 -32.85
N THR A 493 6.63 -16.01 -33.20
CA THR A 493 5.62 -15.34 -34.02
C THR A 493 4.46 -14.93 -33.12
N LEU A 494 3.99 -13.69 -33.20
CA LEU A 494 2.83 -13.20 -32.47
C LEU A 494 1.74 -12.74 -33.44
N ALA A 495 0.49 -13.10 -33.14
CA ALA A 495 -0.68 -12.62 -33.82
C ALA A 495 -1.02 -11.18 -33.40
N LEU A 496 -1.40 -10.36 -34.38
CA LEU A 496 -1.74 -8.96 -34.22
C LEU A 496 -3.10 -8.66 -34.84
N SER A 497 -3.69 -7.53 -34.45
CA SER A 497 -4.79 -6.94 -35.21
C SER A 497 -4.24 -6.20 -36.43
N PRO A 498 -4.73 -6.42 -37.66
CA PRO A 498 -4.21 -5.73 -38.85
C PRO A 498 -4.39 -4.20 -38.82
N ASP A 499 -5.38 -3.71 -38.07
CA ASP A 499 -5.66 -2.27 -37.88
C ASP A 499 -4.87 -1.63 -36.72
N ASN A 500 -3.88 -2.33 -36.16
CA ASN A 500 -3.04 -1.81 -35.10
C ASN A 500 -2.31 -0.51 -35.50
N LEU A 501 -2.11 0.35 -34.51
CA LEU A 501 -1.34 1.59 -34.60
C LEU A 501 0.07 1.46 -34.00
N GLY A 502 0.53 0.23 -33.83
CA GLY A 502 1.71 -0.12 -33.04
C GLY A 502 1.39 -1.25 -32.07
N VAL A 503 2.42 -1.83 -31.49
CA VAL A 503 2.32 -2.94 -30.54
C VAL A 503 3.09 -2.61 -29.28
N LEU A 504 2.47 -2.80 -28.12
CA LEU A 504 3.16 -2.93 -26.83
C LEU A 504 3.44 -4.41 -26.62
N LEU A 505 4.71 -4.78 -26.57
CA LEU A 505 5.16 -6.11 -26.22
C LEU A 505 5.54 -6.11 -24.73
N ARG A 506 4.80 -6.84 -23.91
CA ARG A 506 5.10 -7.02 -22.49
C ARG A 506 5.79 -8.36 -22.29
N ARG A 507 6.81 -8.40 -21.44
CA ARG A 507 7.50 -9.61 -21.01
C ARG A 507 7.42 -9.73 -19.49
N THR A 508 6.93 -10.87 -19.02
CA THR A 508 7.12 -11.29 -17.63
C THR A 508 8.47 -11.99 -17.51
N LEU A 509 9.28 -11.61 -16.52
CA LEU A 509 10.68 -12.00 -16.41
C LEU A 509 11.09 -12.30 -14.95
N ASP A 510 12.27 -12.92 -14.80
CA ASP A 510 12.96 -13.13 -13.53
C ASP A 510 14.02 -12.05 -13.31
N TYR A 511 13.71 -11.13 -12.41
CA TYR A 511 14.53 -9.96 -12.08
C TYR A 511 15.76 -10.28 -11.20
N ALA A 512 16.04 -11.56 -10.94
CA ALA A 512 17.31 -11.99 -10.36
C ALA A 512 18.50 -11.77 -11.32
N PHE A 513 18.27 -11.84 -12.64
CA PHE A 513 19.30 -11.50 -13.63
C PHE A 513 19.37 -9.97 -13.80
N PRO A 514 20.53 -9.34 -13.54
CA PRO A 514 20.62 -7.89 -13.59
C PRO A 514 20.76 -7.34 -15.00
N ASN A 515 20.34 -6.09 -15.17
CA ASN A 515 20.63 -5.27 -16.35
C ASN A 515 20.27 -5.96 -17.67
N GLN A 516 19.12 -6.63 -17.72
CA GLN A 516 18.70 -7.41 -18.88
C GLN A 516 18.53 -6.50 -20.09
N ARG A 517 19.33 -6.75 -21.13
CA ARG A 517 19.37 -5.97 -22.37
C ARG A 517 19.31 -6.86 -23.59
N ALA A 518 18.47 -6.52 -24.54
CA ALA A 518 18.39 -7.19 -25.83
C ALA A 518 18.20 -6.21 -27.00
N GLU A 519 18.65 -6.60 -28.18
CA GLU A 519 18.26 -5.96 -29.43
C GLU A 519 17.03 -6.68 -29.99
N VAL A 520 15.99 -5.91 -30.32
CA VAL A 520 14.72 -6.44 -30.84
C VAL A 520 14.64 -6.20 -32.34
N TYR A 521 14.33 -7.25 -33.08
CA TYR A 521 14.13 -7.24 -34.52
C TYR A 521 12.76 -7.82 -34.87
N VAL A 522 12.16 -7.31 -35.94
CA VAL A 522 10.84 -7.72 -36.41
C VAL A 522 10.88 -8.04 -37.90
N ALA A 523 10.28 -9.15 -38.30
CA ALA A 523 10.05 -9.51 -39.69
C ALA A 523 8.55 -9.69 -39.96
N ASP A 524 8.15 -9.38 -41.19
CA ASP A 524 6.80 -9.66 -41.69
C ASP A 524 6.66 -11.15 -42.01
N VAL A 525 5.52 -11.73 -41.66
CA VAL A 525 5.16 -13.14 -41.93
C VAL A 525 3.83 -13.29 -42.66
N SER A 526 3.24 -12.17 -43.12
CA SER A 526 1.89 -12.14 -43.70
C SER A 526 1.72 -13.03 -44.93
N ASN A 527 2.81 -13.33 -45.65
CA ASN A 527 2.80 -14.14 -46.87
C ASN A 527 3.16 -15.62 -46.62
N GLY A 528 3.28 -16.06 -45.37
CA GLY A 528 3.68 -17.43 -45.01
C GLY A 528 5.20 -17.65 -44.91
N ASP A 529 6.02 -16.75 -45.47
CA ASP A 529 7.47 -16.74 -45.34
C ASP A 529 7.94 -15.64 -44.36
N VAL A 530 9.07 -15.87 -43.68
CA VAL A 530 9.71 -14.85 -42.82
C VAL A 530 10.52 -13.89 -43.69
N ALA A 531 10.06 -12.65 -43.79
CA ALA A 531 10.78 -11.58 -44.48
C ALA A 531 12.11 -11.21 -43.79
N ALA A 532 12.86 -10.27 -44.37
CA ALA A 532 14.07 -9.75 -43.74
C ALA A 532 13.76 -9.04 -42.41
N PHE A 533 14.51 -9.40 -41.37
CA PHE A 533 14.42 -8.76 -40.06
C PHE A 533 14.84 -7.29 -40.12
N GLN A 534 14.04 -6.42 -39.53
CA GLN A 534 14.31 -5.00 -39.34
C GLN A 534 14.46 -4.70 -37.86
N LYS A 535 15.44 -3.87 -37.48
CA LYS A 535 15.66 -3.49 -36.08
C LYS A 535 14.50 -2.63 -35.59
N ALA A 536 13.86 -3.06 -34.50
CA ALA A 536 12.84 -2.29 -33.80
C ALA A 536 13.47 -1.37 -32.75
N GLY A 537 14.49 -1.84 -32.03
CA GLY A 537 15.19 -1.03 -31.03
C GLY A 537 16.02 -1.86 -30.06
N VAL A 538 16.36 -1.25 -28.93
CA VAL A 538 17.05 -1.89 -27.80
C VAL A 538 16.07 -1.92 -26.63
N TRP A 539 15.81 -3.11 -26.11
CA TRP A 539 15.04 -3.32 -24.89
C TRP A 539 16.03 -3.42 -23.73
N TYR A 540 15.93 -2.52 -22.74
CA TYR A 540 16.81 -2.51 -21.58
C TYR A 540 16.05 -2.26 -20.29
N LEU A 541 16.16 -3.21 -19.37
CA LEU A 541 15.72 -3.10 -17.99
C LEU A 541 16.96 -3.02 -17.09
N ALA A 542 17.13 -1.88 -16.41
CA ALA A 542 18.23 -1.67 -15.48
C ALA A 542 17.96 -2.31 -14.11
N GLY A 543 19.03 -2.64 -13.38
CA GLY A 543 18.94 -3.14 -12.01
C GLY A 543 18.65 -4.64 -11.90
N SER A 544 18.40 -5.10 -10.67
CA SER A 544 17.92 -6.44 -10.32
C SER A 544 17.20 -6.39 -8.97
N ASN A 545 16.75 -7.53 -8.49
CA ASN A 545 16.29 -7.72 -7.11
C ASN A 545 17.41 -7.54 -6.05
N THR A 546 18.64 -7.21 -6.45
CA THR A 546 19.78 -7.03 -5.56
C THR A 546 20.29 -5.59 -5.62
N CYS A 547 20.46 -4.97 -4.45
CA CYS A 547 20.88 -3.57 -4.31
C CYS A 547 22.04 -3.44 -3.31
N VAL A 548 22.62 -2.22 -3.25
CA VAL A 548 23.55 -1.81 -2.20
C VAL A 548 22.81 -0.93 -1.22
N TYR A 549 22.83 -1.31 0.04
CA TYR A 549 22.37 -0.50 1.15
C TYR A 549 23.57 0.18 1.83
N SER A 550 23.41 1.46 2.15
CA SER A 550 24.42 2.26 2.85
C SER A 550 23.74 3.17 3.86
N CYS A 551 24.05 2.98 5.14
CA CYS A 551 23.54 3.81 6.24
C CYS A 551 24.67 4.07 7.25
N PRO A 552 25.69 4.88 6.87
CA PRO A 552 26.75 5.23 7.81
C PRO A 552 26.19 6.06 8.97
N ARG A 553 26.80 5.92 10.15
CA ARG A 553 26.38 6.64 11.37
C ARG A 553 26.49 8.16 11.24
N GLU A 554 27.44 8.62 10.44
CA GLU A 554 27.67 10.05 10.15
C GLU A 554 27.06 10.39 8.79
N GLU A 555 26.43 11.56 8.67
CA GLU A 555 25.80 12.03 7.42
C GLU A 555 26.78 12.03 6.23
N LEU A 556 28.05 12.37 6.48
CA LEU A 556 29.14 12.35 5.50
C LEU A 556 30.08 11.14 5.65
N GLY A 557 29.62 10.11 6.35
CA GLY A 557 30.39 8.89 6.57
C GLY A 557 30.63 8.12 5.27
N ALA A 558 31.66 7.26 5.28
CA ALA A 558 31.99 6.48 4.09
C ALA A 558 30.84 5.56 3.67
N THR A 559 30.59 5.48 2.35
CA THR A 559 29.59 4.57 1.78
C THR A 559 29.85 3.14 2.23
N GLN A 560 28.85 2.53 2.85
CA GLN A 560 28.87 1.11 3.17
C GLN A 560 28.40 0.33 1.94
N HIS A 561 29.02 -0.81 1.68
CA HIS A 561 28.67 -1.67 0.54
C HIS A 561 27.94 -2.92 1.03
N ILE A 562 26.79 -2.74 1.69
CA ILE A 562 26.00 -3.84 2.22
C ILE A 562 25.09 -4.35 1.11
N VAL A 563 25.35 -5.55 0.62
CA VAL A 563 24.53 -6.16 -0.43
C VAL A 563 23.24 -6.70 0.19
N GLN A 564 22.11 -6.32 -0.39
CA GLN A 564 20.79 -6.84 -0.02
C GLN A 564 20.10 -7.42 -1.25
N THR A 565 19.44 -8.57 -1.09
CA THR A 565 18.71 -9.24 -2.16
C THR A 565 17.27 -9.48 -1.72
N SER A 566 16.33 -8.92 -2.49
CA SER A 566 14.90 -9.13 -2.33
C SER A 566 14.50 -10.51 -2.87
N ASN A 567 13.54 -11.14 -2.20
CA ASN A 567 12.89 -12.37 -2.67
C ASN A 567 11.88 -12.12 -3.81
N ARG A 568 11.59 -10.86 -4.18
CA ARG A 568 10.71 -10.46 -5.28
C ARG A 568 11.49 -10.47 -6.58
N ARG A 569 11.10 -11.37 -7.48
CA ARG A 569 11.77 -11.62 -8.75
C ARG A 569 10.85 -11.44 -9.95
N PHE A 570 9.54 -11.56 -9.78
CA PHE A 570 8.64 -11.45 -10.92
C PHE A 570 8.46 -9.99 -11.28
N ARG A 571 8.65 -9.69 -12.57
CA ARG A 571 8.48 -8.35 -13.09
C ARG A 571 7.90 -8.37 -14.48
N ASP A 572 6.97 -7.46 -14.74
CA ASP A 572 6.53 -7.12 -16.09
C ASP A 572 7.36 -5.94 -16.61
N ASP A 573 7.86 -6.07 -17.83
CA ASP A 573 8.60 -5.02 -18.52
C ASP A 573 8.09 -4.88 -19.95
N GLU A 574 8.21 -3.71 -20.55
CA GLU A 574 7.50 -3.36 -21.78
C GLU A 574 8.39 -2.78 -22.86
N PHE A 575 8.07 -3.10 -24.11
CA PHE A 575 8.76 -2.59 -25.29
C PHE A 575 7.76 -2.20 -26.37
N LEU A 576 7.90 -0.99 -26.92
CA LEU A 576 7.02 -0.49 -27.97
C LEU A 576 7.60 -0.81 -29.36
N ILE A 577 6.82 -1.48 -30.19
CA ILE A 577 7.12 -1.74 -31.60
C ILE A 577 6.29 -0.78 -32.45
N GLY A 578 6.98 0.10 -33.20
CA GLY A 578 6.34 1.16 -33.96
C GLY A 578 5.51 0.65 -35.16
N PRO A 579 4.49 1.42 -35.59
CA PRO A 579 3.53 1.03 -36.63
C PRO A 579 4.19 0.68 -37.97
N ARG A 580 5.35 1.25 -38.30
CA ARG A 580 6.11 0.89 -39.51
C ARG A 580 6.44 -0.60 -39.61
N LEU A 581 6.55 -1.29 -38.47
CA LEU A 581 6.89 -2.71 -38.37
C LEU A 581 5.67 -3.61 -38.10
N THR A 582 4.48 -3.06 -37.89
CA THR A 582 3.31 -3.82 -37.40
C THR A 582 2.02 -3.52 -38.15
N GLN A 583 1.82 -2.30 -38.64
CA GLN A 583 0.56 -1.86 -39.26
C GLN A 583 0.25 -2.67 -40.52
N GLY A 584 -1.00 -3.12 -40.65
CA GLY A 584 -1.48 -3.95 -41.76
C GLY A 584 -1.06 -5.42 -41.68
N ARG A 585 -0.28 -5.82 -40.66
CA ARG A 585 0.21 -7.20 -40.51
C ARG A 585 -0.67 -7.95 -39.50
N PRO A 586 -1.26 -9.11 -39.88
CA PRO A 586 -2.00 -9.97 -38.96
C PRO A 586 -1.09 -10.75 -37.99
N ALA A 587 0.21 -10.82 -38.27
CA ALA A 587 1.20 -11.42 -37.38
C ALA A 587 2.60 -10.87 -37.69
N ILE A 588 3.51 -10.98 -36.72
CA ILE A 588 4.93 -10.61 -36.89
C ILE A 588 5.83 -11.70 -36.32
N ARG A 589 7.01 -11.88 -36.91
CA ARG A 589 8.10 -12.66 -36.31
C ARG A 589 8.99 -11.71 -35.51
N VAL A 590 9.12 -11.96 -34.22
CA VAL A 590 10.00 -11.23 -33.30
C VAL A 590 11.27 -12.03 -33.09
N ARG A 591 12.42 -11.34 -33.10
CA ARG A 591 13.72 -11.87 -32.67
C ARG A 591 14.26 -10.97 -31.56
N VAL A 592 14.56 -11.57 -30.43
CA VAL A 592 15.16 -10.92 -29.27
C VAL A 592 16.57 -11.46 -29.10
N THR A 593 17.58 -10.62 -29.33
CA THR A 593 19.00 -11.00 -29.23
C THR A 593 19.60 -10.41 -27.96
N PHE A 594 19.94 -11.26 -26.99
CA PHE A 594 20.54 -10.85 -25.73
C PHE A 594 21.89 -10.18 -25.97
N THR A 595 22.13 -9.07 -25.28
CA THR A 595 23.35 -8.27 -25.38
C THR A 595 23.78 -7.80 -23.99
N PRO A 596 24.58 -8.61 -23.26
CA PRO A 596 24.81 -8.44 -21.83
C PRO A 596 25.45 -7.10 -21.47
N VAL A 597 25.02 -6.52 -20.34
CA VAL A 597 25.65 -5.34 -19.72
C VAL A 597 26.53 -5.80 -18.56
N GLN A 598 27.83 -5.87 -18.79
CA GLN A 598 28.82 -6.31 -17.80
C GLN A 598 29.16 -5.20 -16.80
N ARG A 599 28.20 -4.83 -15.95
CA ARG A 599 28.40 -3.82 -14.89
C ARG A 599 28.26 -4.49 -13.51
N PRO A 600 29.31 -4.47 -12.66
CA PRO A 600 29.20 -4.96 -11.29
C PRO A 600 28.33 -4.01 -10.46
N LEU A 601 27.80 -4.52 -9.34
CA LEU A 601 26.95 -3.76 -8.43
C LEU A 601 27.68 -2.52 -7.84
N PHE A 602 28.97 -2.69 -7.52
CA PHE A 602 29.92 -1.62 -7.19
C PHE A 602 31.34 -2.07 -7.57
N PRO A 603 32.35 -1.16 -7.64
CA PRO A 603 33.70 -1.51 -8.05
C PRO A 603 34.29 -2.67 -7.22
N GLY A 604 34.79 -3.71 -7.91
CA GLY A 604 35.37 -4.90 -7.27
C GLY A 604 34.37 -6.00 -6.89
N HIS A 605 33.05 -5.73 -6.94
CA HIS A 605 32.05 -6.77 -6.70
C HIS A 605 31.97 -7.75 -7.89
N PRO A 606 31.82 -9.07 -7.66
CA PRO A 606 31.61 -10.03 -8.74
C PRO A 606 30.38 -9.70 -9.60
N ILE A 607 30.49 -9.94 -10.90
CA ILE A 607 29.35 -9.85 -11.82
C ILE A 607 28.58 -11.18 -11.71
N PRO A 608 27.29 -11.17 -11.33
CA PRO A 608 26.49 -12.39 -11.27
C PRO A 608 26.22 -12.92 -12.69
N GLN A 609 25.53 -14.06 -12.79
CA GLN A 609 25.09 -14.57 -14.09
C GLN A 609 24.25 -13.52 -14.82
N LEU A 610 24.56 -13.28 -16.09
CA LEU A 610 23.81 -12.40 -16.98
C LEU A 610 23.04 -13.25 -17.97
N ALA A 611 21.73 -13.04 -18.07
CA ALA A 611 20.88 -13.73 -19.03
C ALA A 611 19.67 -12.87 -19.40
N TRP A 612 19.02 -13.26 -20.48
CA TRP A 612 17.67 -12.79 -20.81
C TRP A 612 16.67 -13.83 -20.31
N SER A 613 15.91 -13.50 -19.27
CA SER A 613 14.86 -14.39 -18.72
C SER A 613 13.52 -14.14 -19.40
N GLU A 614 12.77 -15.20 -19.64
CA GLU A 614 11.53 -15.20 -20.41
C GLU A 614 10.55 -16.18 -19.75
N ILE A 615 9.49 -15.65 -19.13
CA ILE A 615 8.39 -16.44 -18.57
C ILE A 615 7.19 -16.39 -19.52
N ARG A 616 6.80 -15.17 -19.93
CA ARG A 616 5.67 -14.95 -20.82
C ARG A 616 5.90 -13.71 -21.68
N TYR A 617 5.42 -13.73 -22.90
CA TYR A 617 5.25 -12.55 -23.75
C TYR A 617 3.77 -12.30 -24.03
N ALA A 618 3.35 -11.04 -23.98
CA ALA A 618 2.01 -10.62 -24.36
C ALA A 618 2.08 -9.50 -25.39
N ALA A 619 1.36 -9.65 -26.50
CA ALA A 619 1.25 -8.66 -27.55
C ALA A 619 -0.06 -7.88 -27.40
N TYR A 620 0.07 -6.58 -27.17
CA TYR A 620 -1.05 -5.66 -27.13
C TYR A 620 -1.01 -4.73 -28.34
N CYS A 621 -2.07 -4.69 -29.13
CA CYS A 621 -2.21 -3.76 -30.24
C CYS A 621 -2.84 -2.44 -29.77
N PHE A 622 -2.20 -1.32 -30.10
CA PHE A 622 -2.84 0.00 -29.99
C PHE A 622 -3.90 0.12 -31.08
N VAL A 623 -5.10 0.57 -30.70
CA VAL A 623 -6.22 0.77 -31.63
C VAL A 623 -6.88 2.11 -31.36
N MET A 624 -7.55 2.69 -32.35
CA MET A 624 -8.42 3.84 -32.08
C MET A 624 -9.63 3.37 -31.27
N PRO A 625 -9.89 3.93 -30.08
CA PRO A 625 -11.07 3.60 -29.32
C PRO A 625 -12.32 3.94 -30.13
N LYS A 626 -13.38 3.16 -29.95
CA LYS A 626 -14.66 3.43 -30.61
C LYS A 626 -15.29 4.68 -30.02
N PRO A 627 -16.02 5.48 -30.83
CA PRO A 627 -16.78 6.59 -30.28
C PRO A 627 -17.84 6.07 -29.31
N PRO A 628 -18.17 6.83 -28.25
CA PRO A 628 -19.20 6.42 -27.31
C PRO A 628 -20.54 6.28 -28.02
N THR A 629 -21.27 5.21 -27.69
CA THR A 629 -22.60 4.93 -28.20
C THR A 629 -23.63 5.88 -27.61
N ASP A 630 -24.81 5.99 -28.25
CA ASP A 630 -25.92 6.76 -27.69
C ASP A 630 -26.32 6.27 -26.29
N GLN A 631 -26.28 4.95 -26.06
CA GLN A 631 -26.60 4.37 -24.74
C GLN A 631 -25.57 4.80 -23.67
N GLU A 632 -24.27 4.75 -23.98
CA GLU A 632 -23.24 5.20 -23.05
C GLU A 632 -23.35 6.71 -22.78
N CYS A 633 -23.65 7.50 -23.81
CA CYS A 633 -23.90 8.92 -23.66
C CYS A 633 -25.13 9.20 -22.76
N MET A 634 -26.16 8.35 -22.80
CA MET A 634 -27.33 8.40 -21.92
C MET A 634 -27.01 7.95 -20.49
N GLU A 635 -26.19 6.92 -20.31
CA GLU A 635 -25.81 6.40 -18.99
C GLU A 635 -24.89 7.36 -18.22
N HIS A 636 -24.04 8.11 -18.94
CA HIS A 636 -23.23 9.20 -18.40
C HIS A 636 -24.00 10.53 -18.22
N GLN A 637 -25.29 10.60 -18.56
CA GLN A 637 -26.14 11.74 -18.19
C GLN A 637 -26.51 11.67 -16.71
N LYS A 638 -25.83 12.42 -15.84
CA LYS A 638 -26.32 12.68 -14.48
C LYS A 638 -26.06 14.08 -14.00
#